data_AF-A0A0K1DYN5-F1
#
_entry.id   AF-A0A0K1DYN5-F1
#
_cell.length_a   1.000
_cell.length_b   1.000
_cell.length_c   1.000
_cell.angle_alpha   90.00
_cell.angle_beta   90.00
_cell.angle_gamma   90.00
#
_symmetry.space_group_name_H-M   'P 1'
#
loop_
_entity.id
_entity.type
_entity.pdbx_description
1 polymer ?
#
loop_
_entity_poly.entity_id
_entity_poly.type
_entity_poly.pdbx_seq_one_letter_code
_entity_poly.pdbx_strand_id
1 'polypeptide(L)'
;MSFAGKWVEAATADTRQAAWYIGLFGKPESTRGGANVTEEGVKPNVKMRWRRERLDDIIAEEGEELGPLLGRAVKSWRELIDAIDWSWVLKRVEEMADTLKPWIGPKRASDAEREGLMRKIISELALFVHFVEARKGMDDGRWREERIKRLAMAVEELSGGRIAGNHAEELARAIIYYAEGYKKYAEGLIESLAEKVGVSTEEMRGVVKRVLSGEDPYVYCLAKDCANDKIIRKFVAPALELIMLDKALNGMFSREEALLRFCEMYATALAGDGHMGRRSVELAVGGELGGGSALLRLAALHLLNQLLPNELKFNARIYVGEGRYYRITATGEDAARLKRLLAVTAPSAGGEYLSEKFNEFVKETQVEVRPGDIRLTKSGVAADLTISEAGAAVKYSIYLWKEIMLEFQSTDRDSVELAAHLLRLAGISTEVKKKMSNREVWRIWATTDMLAAGRMKLRDALVKIVETARSNGWVDEKKAKRWLEKLKSGLTLMEGWQKYEMGHARSGALEVRYRSINPDSIERERQRFRAMGLEEGVHFTVKMPEGGGIGYVNIRRKGLEHAAWLSVHGSEEQRKLAAEFVNYILQRSKEASDDVYEKVKKIVDEGRTRGSLTLKGFEKEVELGGKEHVVKVIDGEAERKESEGGKKLLRIRITAEVDRVRSDYTITYARSGRNNAAVSYTAARANTPGGREADAERLSALIKALTGEEPKVYHTGDGRIIIECSKKHLDGFKHYAELADDIEKWLGETSRRRRRTSRT
;
A
#
# COMPACT_ATOMS: atom_id res chain seq x y z
N MET A 1 8.71 18.77 6.93
CA MET A 1 7.93 20.01 6.65
C MET A 1 8.26 21.07 7.71
N SER A 2 8.39 22.34 7.34
CA SER A 2 8.74 23.48 8.20
C SER A 2 7.89 24.70 7.86
N PHE A 3 7.78 25.66 8.77
CA PHE A 3 7.20 26.97 8.46
C PHE A 3 8.30 28.00 8.21
N ALA A 4 8.07 28.88 7.24
CA ALA A 4 8.92 30.03 6.95
C ALA A 4 8.02 31.27 6.75
N GLY A 5 7.77 32.01 7.84
CA GLY A 5 6.81 33.13 7.83
C GLY A 5 5.40 32.67 7.45
N LYS A 6 4.85 33.24 6.37
CA LYS A 6 3.51 32.91 5.84
C LYS A 6 3.44 31.61 5.02
N TRP A 7 4.52 30.82 5.01
CA TRP A 7 4.67 29.65 4.14
C TRP A 7 4.83 28.36 4.95
N VAL A 8 4.16 27.31 4.51
CA VAL A 8 4.48 25.91 4.81
C VAL A 8 5.46 25.42 3.75
N GLU A 9 6.63 24.94 4.16
CA GLU A 9 7.61 24.32 3.26
C GLU A 9 7.73 22.83 3.55
N ALA A 10 7.70 21.98 2.53
CA ALA A 10 8.05 20.58 2.66
C ALA A 10 9.27 20.27 1.78
N ALA A 11 10.24 19.55 2.33
CA ALA A 11 11.40 19.05 1.61
C ALA A 11 11.36 17.52 1.69
N THR A 12 11.49 16.83 0.57
CA THR A 12 11.56 15.37 0.56
C THR A 12 12.40 14.88 -0.61
N ALA A 13 13.10 13.76 -0.37
CA ALA A 13 13.80 13.00 -1.39
C ALA A 13 12.93 11.87 -1.98
N ASP A 14 11.73 11.66 -1.41
CA ASP A 14 10.81 10.58 -1.73
C ASP A 14 9.64 11.11 -2.57
N THR A 15 9.47 10.53 -3.76
CA THR A 15 8.47 10.95 -4.74
C THR A 15 7.03 10.66 -4.29
N ARG A 16 6.81 9.64 -3.44
CA ARG A 16 5.51 9.33 -2.84
C ARG A 16 5.19 10.30 -1.72
N GLN A 17 6.16 10.60 -0.86
CA GLN A 17 5.98 11.62 0.16
C GLN A 17 5.71 13.00 -0.46
N ALA A 18 6.34 13.30 -1.61
CA ALA A 18 6.04 14.51 -2.36
C ALA A 18 4.59 14.53 -2.86
N ALA A 19 4.12 13.42 -3.42
CA ALA A 19 2.74 13.27 -3.87
C ALA A 19 1.73 13.33 -2.71
N TRP A 20 2.07 12.79 -1.53
CA TRP A 20 1.27 12.93 -0.31
C TRP A 20 1.11 14.38 0.11
N TYR A 21 2.21 15.16 0.15
CA TYR A 21 2.12 16.59 0.46
C TYR A 21 1.23 17.35 -0.55
N ILE A 22 1.27 16.98 -1.83
CA ILE A 22 0.39 17.56 -2.86
C ILE A 22 -1.06 17.11 -2.70
N GLY A 23 -1.30 15.86 -2.31
CA GLY A 23 -2.65 15.36 -2.01
C GLY A 23 -3.27 16.08 -0.81
N LEU A 24 -2.47 16.31 0.23
CA LEU A 24 -2.92 16.94 1.47
C LEU A 24 -3.10 18.46 1.34
N PHE A 25 -2.12 19.18 0.78
CA PHE A 25 -2.15 20.65 0.71
C PHE A 25 -2.60 21.21 -0.65
N GLY A 26 -2.90 20.34 -1.62
CA GLY A 26 -3.15 20.71 -3.00
C GLY A 26 -1.87 21.13 -3.74
N LYS A 27 -2.03 21.81 -4.88
CA LYS A 27 -0.91 22.26 -5.71
C LYS A 27 -0.03 23.28 -4.96
N PRO A 28 1.30 23.07 -4.86
CA PRO A 28 2.20 24.02 -4.21
C PRO A 28 2.30 25.34 -5.00
N GLU A 29 2.44 26.46 -4.28
CA GLU A 29 2.65 27.79 -4.87
C GLU A 29 4.06 27.95 -5.45
N SER A 30 5.05 27.22 -4.93
CA SER A 30 6.37 27.14 -5.55
C SER A 30 7.04 25.80 -5.29
N THR A 31 7.84 25.35 -6.26
CA THR A 31 8.67 24.16 -6.18
C THR A 31 10.12 24.49 -6.53
N ARG A 32 11.07 23.92 -5.80
CA ARG A 32 12.50 23.96 -6.09
C ARG A 32 13.05 22.55 -5.94
N GLY A 33 13.77 22.04 -6.93
CA GLY A 33 14.30 20.68 -6.88
C GLY A 33 15.75 20.59 -7.32
N GLY A 34 16.46 19.61 -6.79
CA GLY A 34 17.74 19.12 -7.30
C GLY A 34 17.74 17.59 -7.32
N ALA A 35 18.73 16.96 -7.92
CA ALA A 35 18.86 15.50 -7.93
C ALA A 35 20.26 15.10 -7.47
N ASN A 36 20.34 14.20 -6.49
CA ASN A 36 21.61 13.57 -6.12
C ASN A 36 21.76 12.29 -6.96
N VAL A 37 22.86 12.20 -7.71
CA VAL A 37 23.21 11.01 -8.47
C VAL A 37 24.19 10.19 -7.64
N THR A 38 23.80 8.95 -7.31
CA THR A 38 24.62 7.99 -6.54
C THR A 38 24.66 6.64 -7.28
N GLU A 39 25.56 5.72 -6.87
CA GLU A 39 25.60 4.35 -7.42
C GLU A 39 24.26 3.60 -7.24
N GLU A 40 23.45 3.98 -6.24
CA GLU A 40 22.09 3.45 -6.00
C GLU A 40 21.01 4.07 -6.91
N GLY A 41 21.34 5.06 -7.75
CA GLY A 41 20.41 5.75 -8.66
C GLY A 41 20.26 7.25 -8.42
N VAL A 42 19.24 7.85 -9.05
CA VAL A 42 18.91 9.30 -9.01
C VAL A 42 17.86 9.56 -7.92
N LYS A 43 18.23 10.27 -6.84
CA LYS A 43 17.30 10.67 -5.77
C LYS A 43 16.87 12.13 -5.95
N PRO A 44 15.59 12.42 -6.30
CA PRO A 44 15.11 13.78 -6.47
C PRO A 44 14.83 14.45 -5.12
N ASN A 45 15.55 15.52 -4.79
CA ASN A 45 15.30 16.36 -3.62
C ASN A 45 14.37 17.50 -4.01
N VAL A 46 13.09 17.41 -3.65
CA VAL A 46 12.06 18.42 -3.96
C VAL A 46 11.71 19.21 -2.71
N LYS A 47 11.81 20.54 -2.80
CA LYS A 47 11.22 21.51 -1.88
C LYS A 47 9.95 22.10 -2.48
N MET A 48 8.87 22.09 -1.72
CA MET A 48 7.56 22.63 -2.10
C MET A 48 7.10 23.63 -1.06
N ARG A 49 6.37 24.67 -1.47
CA ARG A 49 5.80 25.68 -0.56
C ARG A 49 4.31 25.87 -0.78
N TRP A 50 3.56 25.98 0.32
CA TRP A 50 2.14 26.33 0.37
C TRP A 50 1.93 27.50 1.31
N ARG A 51 0.79 28.17 1.18
CA ARG A 51 0.32 29.18 2.11
C ARG A 51 -0.05 28.55 3.45
N ARG A 52 0.25 29.25 4.55
CA ARG A 52 -0.07 28.80 5.91
C ARG A 52 -1.58 28.62 6.09
N GLU A 53 -2.35 29.47 5.44
CA GLU A 53 -3.81 29.46 5.40
C GLU A 53 -4.34 28.08 4.96
N ARG A 54 -3.63 27.35 4.07
CA ARG A 54 -4.02 25.99 3.68
C ARG A 54 -4.03 25.00 4.84
N LEU A 55 -3.11 25.12 5.78
CA LEU A 55 -3.12 24.27 6.97
C LEU A 55 -4.25 24.68 7.90
N ASP A 56 -4.49 25.98 8.03
CA ASP A 56 -5.58 26.49 8.88
C ASP A 56 -6.94 26.07 8.32
N ASP A 57 -7.13 26.03 7.00
CA ASP A 57 -8.32 25.49 6.34
C ASP A 57 -8.54 24.00 6.68
N ILE A 58 -7.48 23.17 6.57
CA ILE A 58 -7.55 21.74 6.93
C ILE A 58 -7.91 21.58 8.42
N ILE A 59 -7.30 22.37 9.30
CA ILE A 59 -7.60 22.33 10.74
C ILE A 59 -9.03 22.82 11.00
N ALA A 60 -9.54 23.80 10.26
CA ALA A 60 -10.91 24.27 10.40
C ALA A 60 -11.93 23.22 9.95
N GLU A 61 -11.61 22.42 8.93
CA GLU A 61 -12.46 21.32 8.45
C GLU A 61 -12.47 20.13 9.42
N GLU A 62 -11.32 19.75 9.97
CA GLU A 62 -11.18 18.54 10.83
C GLU A 62 -11.15 18.84 12.34
N GLY A 63 -11.07 20.10 12.73
CA GLY A 63 -10.77 20.50 14.11
C GLY A 63 -11.85 20.20 15.14
N GLU A 64 -13.07 19.87 14.71
CA GLU A 64 -14.11 19.32 15.59
C GLU A 64 -13.73 17.94 16.13
N GLU A 65 -12.97 17.14 15.37
CA GLU A 65 -12.52 15.81 15.80
C GLU A 65 -11.57 15.85 17.01
N LEU A 66 -10.89 16.99 17.20
CA LEU A 66 -10.03 17.21 18.35
C LEU A 66 -10.80 17.65 19.60
N GLY A 67 -12.09 17.98 19.46
CA GLY A 67 -12.97 18.41 20.55
C GLY A 67 -12.95 17.49 21.77
N PRO A 68 -13.11 16.15 21.62
CA PRO A 68 -13.02 15.21 22.74
C PRO A 68 -11.67 15.24 23.48
N LEU A 69 -10.58 15.59 22.80
CA LEU A 69 -9.24 15.65 23.36
C LEU A 69 -8.95 17.01 24.02
N LEU A 70 -9.35 18.12 23.38
CA LEU A 70 -9.00 19.48 23.79
C LEU A 70 -10.12 20.20 24.56
N GLY A 71 -11.32 19.61 24.64
CA GLY A 71 -12.50 20.22 25.26
C GLY A 71 -13.17 21.31 24.41
N ARG A 72 -12.63 21.61 23.23
CA ARG A 72 -13.16 22.58 22.26
C ARG A 72 -12.68 22.26 20.84
N ALA A 73 -13.45 22.67 19.85
CA ALA A 73 -13.01 22.67 18.46
C ALA A 73 -11.92 23.74 18.24
N VAL A 74 -11.03 23.50 17.27
CA VAL A 74 -9.94 24.41 16.91
C VAL A 74 -10.02 24.71 15.42
N LYS A 75 -9.73 25.95 15.00
CA LYS A 75 -9.89 26.39 13.60
C LYS A 75 -8.60 26.81 12.92
N SER A 76 -7.48 26.75 13.64
CA SER A 76 -6.17 27.12 13.10
C SER A 76 -5.05 26.42 13.85
N TRP A 77 -3.86 26.41 13.27
CA TRP A 77 -2.65 25.93 13.92
C TRP A 77 -2.35 26.67 15.23
N ARG A 78 -2.66 27.96 15.30
CA ARG A 78 -2.48 28.78 16.52
C ARG A 78 -3.48 28.36 17.61
N GLU A 79 -4.75 28.24 17.26
CA GLU A 79 -5.78 27.80 18.22
C GLU A 79 -5.50 26.39 18.76
N LEU A 80 -4.99 25.49 17.92
CA LEU A 80 -4.55 24.16 18.32
C LEU A 80 -3.47 24.20 19.40
N ILE A 81 -2.42 25.00 19.19
CA ILE A 81 -1.33 25.13 20.17
C ILE A 81 -1.85 25.73 21.47
N ASP A 82 -2.67 26.77 21.39
CA ASP A 82 -3.19 27.49 22.56
C ASP A 82 -4.26 26.67 23.32
N ALA A 83 -4.88 25.68 22.67
CA ALA A 83 -5.83 24.75 23.28
C ALA A 83 -5.17 23.63 24.08
N ILE A 84 -3.90 23.31 23.81
CA ILE A 84 -3.17 22.30 24.58
C ILE A 84 -2.81 22.91 25.94
N ASP A 85 -3.12 22.18 27.02
CA ASP A 85 -2.65 22.50 28.36
C ASP A 85 -1.21 22.01 28.54
N TRP A 86 -0.25 22.84 28.16
CA TRP A 86 1.17 22.49 28.21
C TRP A 86 1.69 22.33 29.63
N SER A 87 1.06 23.02 30.59
CA SER A 87 1.37 22.88 32.02
C SER A 87 0.97 21.51 32.53
N TRP A 88 -0.22 21.02 32.16
CA TRP A 88 -0.64 19.65 32.43
C TRP A 88 0.28 18.63 31.76
N VAL A 89 0.66 18.85 30.49
CA VAL A 89 1.57 17.95 29.76
C VAL A 89 2.92 17.82 30.48
N LEU A 90 3.51 18.93 30.91
CA LEU A 90 4.78 18.92 31.66
C LEU A 90 4.62 18.14 32.96
N LYS A 91 3.62 18.50 33.77
CA LYS A 91 3.36 17.87 35.06
C LYS A 91 3.17 16.36 34.93
N ARG A 92 2.41 15.92 33.91
CA ARG A 92 2.16 14.51 33.68
C ARG A 92 3.44 13.73 33.35
N VAL A 93 4.36 14.32 32.60
CA VAL A 93 5.66 13.71 32.30
C VAL A 93 6.55 13.67 33.55
N GLU A 94 6.54 14.72 34.38
CA GLU A 94 7.28 14.76 35.65
C GLU A 94 6.83 13.66 36.61
N GLU A 95 5.52 13.41 36.72
CA GLU A 95 4.96 12.30 37.51
C GLU A 95 5.44 10.92 37.03
N MET A 96 5.73 10.78 35.73
CA MET A 96 6.23 9.54 35.13
C MET A 96 7.76 9.43 35.16
N ALA A 97 8.47 10.43 35.67
CA ALA A 97 9.91 10.55 35.47
C ALA A 97 10.71 9.34 35.97
N ASP A 98 10.42 8.88 37.19
CA ASP A 98 11.10 7.71 37.77
C ASP A 98 10.78 6.41 37.04
N THR A 99 9.54 6.29 36.52
CA THR A 99 9.10 5.14 35.72
C THR A 99 9.80 5.09 34.36
N LEU A 100 10.07 6.26 33.76
CA LEU A 100 10.68 6.37 32.44
C LEU A 100 12.22 6.31 32.48
N LYS A 101 12.83 6.71 33.59
CA LYS A 101 14.29 6.78 33.79
C LYS A 101 15.06 5.51 33.35
N PRO A 102 14.63 4.27 33.65
CA PRO A 102 15.34 3.05 33.24
C PRO A 102 15.47 2.86 31.72
N TRP A 103 14.65 3.57 30.95
CA TRP A 103 14.56 3.50 29.49
C TRP A 103 15.38 4.59 28.79
N ILE A 104 16.09 5.42 29.55
CA ILE A 104 16.97 6.46 29.03
C ILE A 104 18.40 5.93 28.94
N GLY A 105 19.00 6.07 27.77
CA GLY A 105 20.35 5.62 27.49
C GLY A 105 20.48 4.10 27.33
N PRO A 106 21.72 3.63 27.12
CA PRO A 106 21.99 2.21 26.95
C PRO A 106 21.75 1.41 28.23
N LYS A 107 21.54 0.09 28.10
CA LYS A 107 21.35 -0.83 29.25
C LYS A 107 22.47 -0.73 30.29
N ARG A 108 23.70 -0.51 29.82
CA ARG A 108 24.92 -0.38 30.63
C ARG A 108 25.11 0.98 31.33
N ALA A 109 24.27 1.98 31.02
CA ALA A 109 24.37 3.28 31.68
C ALA A 109 24.11 3.15 33.18
N SER A 110 24.93 3.81 33.98
CA SER A 110 24.75 3.93 35.43
C SER A 110 23.50 4.74 35.77
N ASP A 111 22.97 4.55 36.98
CA ASP A 111 21.82 5.32 37.43
C ASP A 111 22.13 6.82 37.53
N ALA A 112 23.36 7.19 37.87
CA ALA A 112 23.80 8.59 37.88
C ALA A 112 23.80 9.22 36.47
N GLU A 113 24.27 8.49 35.44
CA GLU A 113 24.19 8.94 34.05
C GLU A 113 22.73 9.11 33.60
N ARG A 114 21.86 8.16 33.96
CA ARG A 114 20.42 8.23 33.63
C ARG A 114 19.73 9.41 34.31
N GLU A 115 20.04 9.64 35.58
CA GLU A 115 19.52 10.77 36.36
C GLU A 115 19.94 12.11 35.72
N GLY A 116 21.21 12.24 35.35
CA GLY A 116 21.72 13.43 34.66
C GLY A 116 21.05 13.67 33.30
N LEU A 117 20.89 12.61 32.50
CA LEU A 117 20.19 12.68 31.21
C LEU A 117 18.71 13.04 31.40
N MET A 118 18.03 12.42 32.36
CA MET A 118 16.61 12.67 32.63
C MET A 118 16.36 14.12 33.05
N ARG A 119 17.17 14.64 33.99
CA ARG A 119 17.08 16.06 34.41
C ARG A 119 17.24 17.00 33.23
N LYS A 120 18.26 16.78 32.40
CA LYS A 120 18.49 17.59 31.19
C LYS A 120 17.27 17.57 30.26
N ILE A 121 16.74 16.39 29.98
CA ILE A 121 15.61 16.17 29.07
C ILE A 121 14.33 16.82 29.61
N ILE A 122 14.05 16.70 30.92
CA ILE A 122 12.92 17.38 31.57
C ILE A 122 13.10 18.89 31.50
N SER A 123 14.30 19.41 31.77
CA SER A 123 14.58 20.85 31.65
C SER A 123 14.36 21.36 30.22
N GLU A 124 14.68 20.58 29.18
CA GLU A 124 14.35 20.94 27.79
C GLU A 124 12.84 21.05 27.57
N LEU A 125 12.03 20.13 28.13
CA LEU A 125 10.56 20.18 28.05
C LEU A 125 9.98 21.35 28.85
N ALA A 126 10.46 21.59 30.06
CA ALA A 126 10.02 22.69 30.90
C ALA A 126 10.31 24.04 30.25
N LEU A 127 11.48 24.17 29.63
CA LEU A 127 11.84 25.37 28.88
C LEU A 127 10.94 25.57 27.67
N PHE A 128 10.65 24.52 26.91
CA PHE A 128 9.69 24.58 25.80
C PHE A 128 8.32 25.08 26.28
N VAL A 129 7.78 24.48 27.36
CA VAL A 129 6.49 24.85 27.94
C VAL A 129 6.46 26.31 28.39
N HIS A 130 7.52 26.78 29.05
CA HIS A 130 7.65 28.18 29.46
C HIS A 130 7.53 29.14 28.27
N PHE A 131 8.23 28.85 27.16
CA PHE A 131 8.22 29.69 25.97
C PHE A 131 6.89 29.63 25.20
N VAL A 132 6.24 28.47 25.13
CA VAL A 132 4.94 28.33 24.47
C VAL A 132 3.84 29.03 25.27
N GLU A 133 3.81 28.86 26.59
CA GLU A 133 2.86 29.57 27.45
C GLU A 133 3.10 31.09 27.43
N ALA A 134 4.36 31.55 27.41
CA ALA A 134 4.68 32.97 27.26
C ALA A 134 4.22 33.56 25.92
N ARG A 135 4.13 32.74 24.86
CA ARG A 135 3.66 33.15 23.53
C ARG A 135 2.13 33.08 23.39
N LYS A 136 1.43 32.37 24.28
CA LYS A 136 -0.01 32.11 24.19
C LYS A 136 -0.82 33.40 24.01
N GLY A 137 -1.72 33.43 23.03
CA GLY A 137 -2.52 34.62 22.71
C GLY A 137 -1.75 35.79 22.03
N MET A 138 -0.46 35.62 21.74
CA MET A 138 0.33 36.58 20.96
C MET A 138 0.43 36.16 19.49
N ASP A 139 0.30 37.15 18.59
CA ASP A 139 0.67 36.95 17.18
C ASP A 139 2.19 36.96 16.99
N ASP A 140 2.63 36.62 15.78
CA ASP A 140 4.05 36.51 15.43
C ASP A 140 4.81 37.83 15.56
N GLY A 141 4.14 38.98 15.37
CA GLY A 141 4.74 40.30 15.48
C GLY A 141 4.99 40.66 16.94
N ARG A 142 3.96 40.57 17.78
CA ARG A 142 4.06 40.82 19.23
C ARG A 142 5.07 39.89 19.88
N TRP A 143 5.06 38.60 19.52
CA TRP A 143 6.06 37.65 20.02
C TRP A 143 7.48 38.03 19.62
N ARG A 144 7.70 38.48 18.37
CA ARG A 144 9.02 38.90 17.90
C ARG A 144 9.56 40.09 18.70
N GLU A 145 8.71 41.08 18.97
CA GLU A 145 9.08 42.26 19.76
C GLU A 145 9.41 41.88 21.21
N GLU A 146 8.55 41.09 21.85
CA GLU A 146 8.74 40.62 23.22
C GLU A 146 10.02 39.79 23.34
N ARG A 147 10.27 38.90 22.38
CA ARG A 147 11.49 38.08 22.33
C ARG A 147 12.76 38.93 22.19
N ILE A 148 12.74 39.98 21.35
CA ILE A 148 13.87 40.90 21.21
C ILE A 148 14.14 41.63 22.52
N LYS A 149 13.11 42.12 23.22
CA LYS A 149 13.27 42.81 24.50
C LYS A 149 13.90 41.91 25.56
N ARG A 150 13.41 40.68 25.69
CA ARG A 150 13.97 39.68 26.62
C ARG A 150 15.41 39.32 26.28
N LEU A 151 15.73 39.18 24.98
CA LEU A 151 17.10 38.90 24.55
C LEU A 151 18.02 40.10 24.77
N ALA A 152 17.54 41.32 24.58
CA ALA A 152 18.28 42.54 24.86
C ALA A 152 18.67 42.59 26.34
N MET A 153 17.72 42.37 27.26
CA MET A 153 18.02 42.29 28.70
C MET A 153 19.13 41.29 29.02
N ALA A 154 19.09 40.10 28.42
CA ALA A 154 20.14 39.10 28.60
C ALA A 154 21.50 39.55 28.02
N VAL A 155 21.50 40.26 26.89
CA VAL A 155 22.71 40.86 26.31
C VAL A 155 23.30 41.93 27.24
N GLU A 156 22.46 42.76 27.87
CA GLU A 156 22.91 43.76 28.84
C GLU A 156 23.63 43.08 30.01
N GLU A 157 23.00 42.07 30.58
CA GLU A 157 23.54 41.31 31.70
C GLU A 157 24.87 40.62 31.31
N LEU A 158 24.90 39.92 30.18
CA LEU A 158 26.10 39.20 29.71
C LEU A 158 27.27 40.11 29.34
N SER A 159 26.99 41.37 28.99
CA SER A 159 28.00 42.39 28.72
C SER A 159 28.49 43.12 29.97
N GLY A 160 27.83 42.90 31.12
CA GLY A 160 28.07 43.67 32.35
C GLY A 160 27.59 45.12 32.24
N GLY A 161 26.52 45.37 31.47
CA GLY A 161 25.93 46.70 31.26
C GLY A 161 26.64 47.56 30.21
N ARG A 162 27.72 47.07 29.58
CA ARG A 162 28.47 47.81 28.54
C ARG A 162 27.69 47.97 27.23
N ILE A 163 26.77 47.05 26.95
CA ILE A 163 25.88 47.10 25.79
C ILE A 163 24.47 47.19 26.36
N ALA A 164 23.85 48.38 26.34
CA ALA A 164 22.56 48.63 26.99
C ALA A 164 21.58 49.43 26.11
N GLY A 165 20.30 49.39 26.49
CA GLY A 165 19.20 50.07 25.83
C GLY A 165 19.09 49.69 24.35
N ASN A 166 18.98 50.72 23.49
CA ASN A 166 18.83 50.52 22.05
C ASN A 166 19.99 49.71 21.43
N HIS A 167 21.21 49.80 21.99
CA HIS A 167 22.34 49.02 21.50
C HIS A 167 22.21 47.52 21.82
N ALA A 168 21.64 47.18 22.97
CA ALA A 168 21.33 45.79 23.32
C ALA A 168 20.22 45.22 22.42
N GLU A 169 19.21 46.03 22.09
CA GLU A 169 18.18 45.64 21.12
C GLU A 169 18.74 45.46 19.69
N GLU A 170 19.62 46.36 19.24
CA GLU A 170 20.33 46.25 17.96
C GLU A 170 21.16 44.95 17.90
N LEU A 171 21.91 44.65 18.98
CA LEU A 171 22.69 43.41 19.07
C LEU A 171 21.80 42.16 19.14
N ALA A 172 20.70 42.21 19.90
CA ALA A 172 19.74 41.10 19.98
C ALA A 172 19.14 40.77 18.59
N ARG A 173 18.79 41.78 17.80
CA ARG A 173 18.34 41.58 16.40
C ARG A 173 19.44 40.95 15.55
N ALA A 174 20.68 41.43 15.64
CA ALA A 174 21.80 40.87 14.90
C ALA A 174 22.06 39.39 15.28
N ILE A 175 21.97 39.05 16.57
CA ILE A 175 22.09 37.67 17.05
C ILE A 175 20.98 36.78 16.47
N ILE A 176 19.74 37.25 16.45
CA ILE A 176 18.62 36.49 15.84
C ILE A 176 18.88 36.27 14.35
N TYR A 177 19.30 37.30 13.60
CA TYR A 177 19.67 37.14 12.19
C TYR A 177 20.79 36.12 12.00
N TYR A 178 21.80 36.15 12.88
CA TYR A 178 22.89 35.17 12.88
C TYR A 178 22.35 33.75 13.09
N ALA A 179 21.47 33.58 14.07
CA ALA A 179 20.85 32.31 14.44
C ALA A 179 19.92 31.77 13.33
N GLU A 180 19.22 32.63 12.61
CA GLU A 180 18.32 32.30 11.49
C GLU A 180 19.07 31.99 10.18
N GLY A 181 20.40 32.17 10.16
CA GLY A 181 21.27 31.77 9.04
C GLY A 181 21.76 32.93 8.17
N TYR A 182 21.40 34.18 8.49
CA TYR A 182 21.89 35.38 7.81
C TYR A 182 23.27 35.82 8.32
N LYS A 183 24.21 34.87 8.42
CA LYS A 183 25.49 35.05 9.12
C LYS A 183 26.28 36.28 8.63
N LYS A 184 26.51 36.40 7.32
CA LYS A 184 27.27 37.52 6.74
C LYS A 184 26.64 38.88 7.02
N TYR A 185 25.31 38.95 6.94
CA TYR A 185 24.57 40.19 7.21
C TYR A 185 24.64 40.54 8.69
N ALA A 186 24.41 39.56 9.56
CA ALA A 186 24.52 39.72 11.00
C ALA A 186 25.94 40.10 11.45
N GLU A 187 26.97 39.51 10.86
CA GLU A 187 28.38 39.85 11.14
C GLU A 187 28.67 41.32 10.82
N GLY A 188 28.19 41.84 9.69
CA GLY A 188 28.33 43.27 9.38
C GLY A 188 27.58 44.18 10.35
N LEU A 189 26.41 43.76 10.84
CA LEU A 189 25.68 44.49 11.88
C LEU A 189 26.44 44.47 13.22
N ILE A 190 27.04 43.33 13.58
CA ILE A 190 27.82 43.19 14.82
C ILE A 190 29.08 44.06 14.76
N GLU A 191 29.78 44.08 13.63
CA GLU A 191 31.00 44.89 13.45
C GLU A 191 30.70 46.39 13.51
N SER A 192 29.68 46.85 12.78
CA SER A 192 29.27 48.26 12.81
C SER A 192 28.76 48.70 14.19
N LEU A 193 28.07 47.81 14.91
CA LEU A 193 27.62 48.08 16.27
C LEU A 193 28.79 48.16 17.27
N ALA A 194 29.81 47.32 17.11
CA ALA A 194 31.01 47.36 17.97
C ALA A 194 31.71 48.72 17.87
N GLU A 195 31.86 49.27 16.66
CA GLU A 195 32.41 50.61 16.42
C GLU A 195 31.53 51.70 17.06
N LYS A 196 30.20 51.61 16.91
CA LYS A 196 29.25 52.58 17.44
C LYS A 196 29.20 52.63 18.98
N VAL A 197 29.35 51.48 19.64
CA VAL A 197 29.31 51.35 21.11
C VAL A 197 30.69 51.61 21.74
N GLY A 198 31.77 51.56 20.94
CA GLY A 198 33.14 51.74 21.43
C GLY A 198 33.70 50.51 22.14
N VAL A 199 33.23 49.32 21.77
CA VAL A 199 33.65 48.03 22.33
C VAL A 199 34.41 47.24 21.27
N SER A 200 35.40 46.43 21.66
CA SER A 200 36.11 45.59 20.70
C SER A 200 35.18 44.59 20.01
N THR A 201 35.39 44.35 18.71
CA THR A 201 34.63 43.34 17.96
C THR A 201 34.74 41.94 18.60
N GLU A 202 35.88 41.63 19.20
CA GLU A 202 36.11 40.37 19.91
C GLU A 202 35.25 40.23 21.17
N GLU A 203 35.11 41.30 21.95
CA GLU A 203 34.25 41.32 23.11
C GLU A 203 32.77 41.16 22.72
N MET A 204 32.32 41.87 21.67
CA MET A 204 30.95 41.74 21.16
C MET A 204 30.69 40.33 20.60
N ARG A 205 31.63 39.77 19.84
CA ARG A 205 31.59 38.37 19.40
C ARG A 205 31.60 37.39 20.58
N GLY A 206 32.24 37.75 21.69
CA GLY A 206 32.21 37.00 22.95
C GLY A 206 30.80 36.89 23.52
N VAL A 207 30.04 37.99 23.55
CA VAL A 207 28.62 37.99 23.96
C VAL A 207 27.78 37.14 23.01
N VAL A 208 27.93 37.32 21.70
CA VAL A 208 27.23 36.52 20.67
C VAL A 208 27.52 35.03 20.85
N LYS A 209 28.79 34.67 21.09
CA LYS A 209 29.22 33.29 21.32
C LYS A 209 28.58 32.71 22.58
N ARG A 210 28.53 33.45 23.68
CA ARG A 210 27.87 33.02 24.94
C ARG A 210 26.39 32.78 24.71
N VAL A 211 25.68 33.71 24.08
CA VAL A 211 24.25 33.57 23.73
C VAL A 211 23.99 32.31 22.88
N LEU A 212 24.83 32.05 21.88
CA LEU A 212 24.65 30.94 20.95
C LEU A 212 25.30 29.62 21.40
N SER A 213 26.08 29.62 22.49
CA SER A 213 26.77 28.44 23.01
C SER A 213 25.79 27.35 23.49
N GLY A 214 24.63 27.77 23.99
CA GLY A 214 23.70 26.91 24.73
C GLY A 214 24.10 26.66 26.18
N GLU A 215 25.09 27.39 26.73
CA GLU A 215 25.43 27.39 28.15
C GLU A 215 24.26 27.88 29.01
N ASP A 216 23.58 28.95 28.55
CA ASP A 216 22.29 29.37 29.07
C ASP A 216 21.18 28.93 28.09
N PRO A 217 20.40 27.88 28.43
CA PRO A 217 19.33 27.40 27.56
C PRO A 217 18.23 28.43 27.31
N TYR A 218 17.94 29.30 28.28
CA TYR A 218 16.90 30.32 28.17
C TYR A 218 17.28 31.38 27.14
N VAL A 219 18.49 31.92 27.26
CA VAL A 219 19.02 32.93 26.34
C VAL A 219 19.22 32.35 24.94
N TYR A 220 19.67 31.09 24.85
CA TYR A 220 19.73 30.36 23.58
C TYR A 220 18.36 30.24 22.91
N CYS A 221 17.31 29.94 23.68
CA CYS A 221 15.95 29.82 23.17
C CYS A 221 15.32 31.14 22.73
N LEU A 222 15.71 32.26 23.35
CA LEU A 222 15.35 33.60 22.86
C LEU A 222 16.01 33.90 21.51
N ALA A 223 17.28 33.55 21.34
CA ALA A 223 18.01 33.77 20.09
C ALA A 223 17.50 32.88 18.94
N LYS A 224 17.18 31.62 19.22
CA LYS A 224 16.73 30.63 18.22
C LYS A 224 15.23 30.52 18.02
N ASP A 225 14.45 31.20 18.85
CA ASP A 225 12.99 31.12 18.92
C ASP A 225 12.48 29.69 19.18
N CYS A 226 12.68 29.18 20.40
CA CYS A 226 12.18 27.86 20.79
C CYS A 226 10.63 27.74 20.76
N ALA A 227 9.92 28.87 20.76
CA ALA A 227 8.47 28.91 20.53
C ALA A 227 8.10 28.98 19.04
N ASN A 228 9.05 28.91 18.10
CA ASN A 228 8.74 28.92 16.68
C ASN A 228 7.91 27.68 16.31
N ASP A 229 6.99 27.83 15.35
CA ASP A 229 6.12 26.75 14.88
C ASP A 229 6.91 25.52 14.38
N LYS A 230 8.12 25.73 13.85
CA LYS A 230 9.04 24.62 13.48
C LYS A 230 9.38 23.73 14.68
N ILE A 231 9.59 24.33 15.86
CA ILE A 231 9.95 23.60 17.07
C ILE A 231 8.69 23.07 17.73
N ILE A 232 7.65 23.89 17.89
CA ILE A 232 6.36 23.49 18.48
C ILE A 232 5.77 22.23 17.82
N ARG A 233 5.85 22.10 16.49
CA ARG A 233 5.38 20.91 15.76
C ARG A 233 5.95 19.60 16.28
N LYS A 234 7.19 19.59 16.78
CA LYS A 234 7.83 18.39 17.32
C LYS A 234 7.17 17.92 18.62
N PHE A 235 6.45 18.81 19.31
CA PHE A 235 5.82 18.55 20.61
C PHE A 235 4.30 18.36 20.50
N VAL A 236 3.64 18.99 19.52
CA VAL A 236 2.16 18.91 19.37
C VAL A 236 1.67 17.48 19.22
N ALA A 237 2.20 16.71 18.25
CA ALA A 237 1.75 15.33 18.06
C ALA A 237 2.02 14.44 19.29
N PRO A 238 3.23 14.42 19.88
CA PRO A 238 3.49 13.70 21.14
C PRO A 238 2.60 14.13 22.32
N ALA A 239 2.27 15.42 22.43
CA ALA A 239 1.39 15.92 23.47
C ALA A 239 -0.05 15.43 23.29
N LEU A 240 -0.57 15.47 22.06
CA LEU A 240 -1.90 14.92 21.73
C LEU A 240 -1.96 13.40 21.94
N GLU A 241 -0.90 12.68 21.56
CA GLU A 241 -0.74 11.24 21.83
C GLU A 241 -0.84 10.97 23.36
N LEU A 242 -0.10 11.74 24.18
CA LEU A 242 -0.13 11.61 25.64
C LEU A 242 -1.52 11.91 26.22
N ILE A 243 -2.16 13.02 25.83
CA ILE A 243 -3.49 13.42 26.30
C ILE A 243 -4.53 12.34 25.96
N MET A 244 -4.52 11.85 24.73
CA MET A 244 -5.47 10.83 24.25
C MET A 244 -5.32 9.52 25.02
N LEU A 245 -4.09 9.04 25.21
CA LEU A 245 -3.83 7.78 25.92
C LEU A 245 -4.16 7.91 27.42
N ASP A 246 -3.86 9.05 28.04
CA ASP A 246 -4.22 9.31 29.44
C ASP A 246 -5.74 9.35 29.62
N LYS A 247 -6.47 10.04 28.73
CA LYS A 247 -7.94 10.02 28.73
C LYS A 247 -8.52 8.63 28.52
N ALA A 248 -7.93 7.83 27.63
CA ALA A 248 -8.36 6.46 27.40
C ALA A 248 -8.14 5.56 28.63
N LEU A 249 -7.02 5.72 29.34
CA LEU A 249 -6.75 5.02 30.60
C LEU A 249 -7.76 5.38 31.69
N ASN A 250 -8.20 6.63 31.73
CA ASN A 250 -9.17 7.14 32.69
C ASN A 250 -10.64 6.93 32.25
N GLY A 251 -10.90 6.20 31.15
CA GLY A 251 -12.26 5.94 30.66
C GLY A 251 -12.99 7.14 30.07
N MET A 252 -12.27 8.24 29.81
CA MET A 252 -12.80 9.47 29.19
C MET A 252 -12.70 9.46 27.66
N PHE A 253 -12.07 8.44 27.08
CA PHE A 253 -11.93 8.25 25.64
C PHE A 253 -11.96 6.76 25.30
N SER A 254 -12.41 6.40 24.10
CA SER A 254 -12.47 4.99 23.69
C SER A 254 -11.07 4.39 23.61
N ARG A 255 -10.83 3.30 24.35
CA ARG A 255 -9.56 2.55 24.30
C ARG A 255 -9.25 2.04 22.90
N GLU A 256 -10.26 1.54 22.19
CA GLU A 256 -10.08 1.03 20.83
C GLU A 256 -9.74 2.15 19.85
N GLU A 257 -10.41 3.30 19.99
CA GLU A 257 -10.15 4.46 19.14
C GLU A 257 -8.78 5.09 19.43
N ALA A 258 -8.37 5.17 20.69
CA ALA A 258 -7.04 5.64 21.07
C ALA A 258 -5.94 4.74 20.50
N LEU A 259 -6.11 3.42 20.57
CA LEU A 259 -5.18 2.45 19.98
C LEU A 259 -5.06 2.64 18.47
N LEU A 260 -6.19 2.81 17.77
CA LEU A 260 -6.22 3.03 16.33
C LEU A 260 -5.50 4.33 15.96
N ARG A 261 -5.98 5.47 16.48
CA ARG A 261 -5.44 6.81 16.16
C ARG A 261 -3.96 6.93 16.52
N PHE A 262 -3.56 6.42 17.70
CA PHE A 262 -2.15 6.46 18.11
C PHE A 262 -1.27 5.69 17.13
N CYS A 263 -1.68 4.48 16.73
CA CYS A 263 -0.88 3.66 15.84
C CYS A 263 -0.82 4.21 14.43
N GLU A 264 -1.87 4.83 13.91
CA GLU A 264 -1.85 5.54 12.63
C GLU A 264 -0.87 6.73 12.67
N MET A 265 -0.93 7.54 13.72
CA MET A 265 0.00 8.65 13.95
C MET A 265 1.45 8.16 14.04
N TYR A 266 1.69 7.10 14.83
CA TYR A 266 3.02 6.56 15.06
C TYR A 266 3.59 5.86 13.81
N ALA A 267 2.76 5.13 13.05
CA ALA A 267 3.16 4.54 11.77
C ALA A 267 3.55 5.63 10.75
N THR A 268 2.79 6.72 10.69
CA THR A 268 3.09 7.87 9.83
C THR A 268 4.41 8.54 10.23
N ALA A 269 4.65 8.71 11.54
CA ALA A 269 5.91 9.25 12.05
C ALA A 269 7.11 8.35 11.69
N LEU A 270 6.96 7.02 11.83
CA LEU A 270 8.00 6.06 11.45
C LEU A 270 8.28 6.03 9.95
N ALA A 271 7.26 6.26 9.11
CA ALA A 271 7.46 6.31 7.67
C ALA A 271 8.18 7.59 7.22
N GLY A 272 8.06 8.68 7.98
CA GLY A 272 8.77 9.94 7.72
C GLY A 272 10.20 9.93 8.27
N ASP A 273 10.33 9.97 9.59
CA ASP A 273 11.61 10.19 10.30
C ASP A 273 12.15 8.90 10.97
N GLY A 274 11.53 7.75 10.69
CA GLY A 274 11.88 6.47 11.29
C GLY A 274 12.68 5.53 10.39
N HIS A 275 13.24 4.50 11.03
CA HIS A 275 13.92 3.38 10.40
C HIS A 275 13.33 2.07 10.94
N MET A 276 12.81 1.22 10.05
CA MET A 276 12.36 -0.13 10.39
C MET A 276 13.29 -1.15 9.74
N GLY A 277 14.17 -1.74 10.56
CA GLY A 277 15.06 -2.84 10.18
C GLY A 277 14.50 -4.19 10.63
N ARG A 278 15.11 -5.31 10.20
CA ARG A 278 14.63 -6.67 10.54
C ARG A 278 14.47 -6.90 12.05
N ARG A 279 15.36 -6.33 12.87
CA ARG A 279 15.40 -6.50 14.34
C ARG A 279 15.28 -5.19 15.13
N SER A 280 14.99 -4.07 14.47
CA SER A 280 14.88 -2.76 15.14
C SER A 280 13.78 -1.89 14.53
N VAL A 281 13.15 -1.09 15.37
CA VAL A 281 12.28 0.01 14.98
C VAL A 281 12.83 1.25 15.68
N GLU A 282 13.22 2.25 14.89
CA GLU A 282 13.85 3.47 15.35
C GLU A 282 13.06 4.67 14.86
N LEU A 283 12.84 5.65 15.73
CA LEU A 283 12.27 6.95 15.38
C LEU A 283 13.28 8.02 15.76
N ALA A 284 13.77 8.77 14.77
CA ALA A 284 14.63 9.91 15.04
C ALA A 284 13.78 11.10 15.49
N VAL A 285 14.06 11.60 16.69
CA VAL A 285 13.49 12.84 17.22
C VAL A 285 14.55 13.92 17.02
N GLY A 286 14.25 14.87 16.13
CA GLY A 286 15.19 15.87 15.65
C GLY A 286 15.88 16.69 16.76
N GLY A 287 16.98 17.39 16.43
CA GLY A 287 17.71 18.25 17.37
C GLY A 287 16.99 19.55 17.76
N GLU A 288 17.53 20.30 18.73
CA GLU A 288 16.94 21.50 19.38
C GLU A 288 15.71 21.18 20.24
N LEU A 289 15.92 21.07 21.56
CA LEU A 289 14.96 20.58 22.57
C LEU A 289 14.39 19.17 22.29
N GLY A 290 15.09 18.40 21.44
CA GLY A 290 14.66 17.08 21.01
C GLY A 290 14.48 16.08 22.14
N GLY A 291 15.13 16.29 23.29
CA GLY A 291 14.99 15.46 24.47
C GLY A 291 13.57 15.54 25.00
N GLY A 292 13.05 16.75 25.19
CA GLY A 292 11.68 16.94 25.69
C GLY A 292 10.62 16.28 24.80
N SER A 293 10.74 16.42 23.48
CA SER A 293 9.85 15.75 22.52
C SER A 293 10.01 14.22 22.56
N ALA A 294 11.25 13.72 22.67
CA ALA A 294 11.50 12.29 22.78
C ALA A 294 10.92 11.71 24.07
N LEU A 295 10.99 12.46 25.17
CA LEU A 295 10.42 12.08 26.45
C LEU A 295 8.90 12.03 26.40
N LEU A 296 8.24 12.99 25.75
CA LEU A 296 6.79 12.95 25.54
C LEU A 296 6.37 11.70 24.77
N ARG A 297 7.07 11.36 23.68
CA ARG A 297 6.78 10.15 22.92
C ARG A 297 7.03 8.89 23.73
N LEU A 298 8.10 8.85 24.52
CA LEU A 298 8.36 7.71 25.42
C LEU A 298 7.28 7.57 26.49
N ALA A 299 6.81 8.68 27.06
CA ALA A 299 5.69 8.71 28.01
C ALA A 299 4.41 8.19 27.35
N ALA A 300 4.09 8.64 26.13
CA ALA A 300 2.95 8.14 25.36
C ALA A 300 3.07 6.63 25.09
N LEU A 301 4.23 6.13 24.63
CA LEU A 301 4.45 4.69 24.44
C LEU A 301 4.28 3.90 25.76
N HIS A 302 4.66 4.49 26.89
CA HIS A 302 4.45 3.88 28.20
C HIS A 302 2.96 3.79 28.56
N LEU A 303 2.17 4.86 28.34
CA LEU A 303 0.71 4.81 28.53
C LEU A 303 0.04 3.84 27.56
N LEU A 304 0.51 3.79 26.31
CA LEU A 304 0.04 2.81 25.32
C LEU A 304 0.21 1.39 25.86
N ASN A 305 1.38 1.05 26.43
CA ASN A 305 1.61 -0.27 27.01
C ASN A 305 0.62 -0.63 28.13
N GLN A 306 0.10 0.35 28.88
CA GLN A 306 -0.92 0.10 29.89
C GLN A 306 -2.29 -0.23 29.27
N LEU A 307 -2.53 0.20 28.03
CA LEU A 307 -3.70 -0.14 27.24
C LEU A 307 -3.52 -1.40 26.38
N LEU A 308 -2.36 -2.06 26.40
CA LEU A 308 -2.10 -3.26 25.62
C LEU A 308 -2.16 -4.53 26.48
N PRO A 309 -2.64 -5.66 25.92
CA PRO A 309 -2.49 -6.95 26.57
C PRO A 309 -1.00 -7.33 26.69
N ASN A 310 -0.65 -8.17 27.66
CA ASN A 310 0.75 -8.47 28.01
C ASN A 310 1.60 -8.96 26.83
N GLU A 311 0.99 -9.66 25.88
CA GLU A 311 1.64 -10.23 24.70
C GLU A 311 2.02 -9.17 23.66
N LEU A 312 1.35 -8.00 23.68
CA LEU A 312 1.62 -6.87 22.79
C LEU A 312 2.44 -5.77 23.45
N LYS A 313 2.64 -5.81 24.77
CA LYS A 313 3.50 -4.85 25.47
C LYS A 313 4.93 -4.93 24.93
N PHE A 314 5.52 -3.79 24.65
CA PHE A 314 6.88 -3.69 24.12
C PHE A 314 7.63 -2.56 24.79
N ASN A 315 8.95 -2.69 24.87
CA ASN A 315 9.79 -1.63 25.42
C ASN A 315 10.48 -0.83 24.31
N ALA A 316 10.57 0.48 24.52
CA ALA A 316 11.37 1.38 23.70
C ALA A 316 12.34 2.16 24.60
N ARG A 317 13.47 2.58 24.04
CA ARG A 317 14.52 3.33 24.76
C ARG A 317 14.88 4.60 24.03
N ILE A 318 15.24 5.63 24.79
CA ILE A 318 15.82 6.86 24.24
C ILE A 318 17.34 6.71 24.19
N TYR A 319 17.93 6.90 23.01
CA TYR A 319 19.37 7.01 22.80
C TYR A 319 19.73 8.44 22.39
N VAL A 320 20.81 8.96 22.96
CA VAL A 320 21.40 10.25 22.57
C VAL A 320 22.51 9.97 21.55
N GLY A 321 22.32 10.41 20.31
CA GLY A 321 23.29 10.25 19.22
C GLY A 321 24.28 11.42 19.11
N GLU A 322 25.25 11.30 18.20
CA GLU A 322 26.18 12.38 17.86
C GLU A 322 25.41 13.60 17.35
N GLY A 323 25.72 14.80 17.87
CA GLY A 323 25.15 16.05 17.36
C GLY A 323 23.77 16.46 17.92
N ARG A 324 23.39 16.03 19.12
CA ARG A 324 22.13 16.40 19.85
C ARG A 324 20.84 15.74 19.34
N TYR A 325 20.94 14.68 18.53
CA TYR A 325 19.77 13.92 18.08
C TYR A 325 19.35 12.87 19.11
N TYR A 326 18.04 12.73 19.32
CA TYR A 326 17.47 11.70 20.18
C TYR A 326 16.83 10.63 19.30
N ARG A 327 17.00 9.36 19.64
CA ARG A 327 16.37 8.24 18.93
C ARG A 327 15.54 7.43 19.90
N ILE A 328 14.31 7.12 19.53
CA ILE A 328 13.47 6.17 20.25
C ILE A 328 13.57 4.84 19.53
N THR A 329 14.06 3.81 20.22
CA THR A 329 14.40 2.54 19.60
C THR A 329 13.79 1.37 20.36
N ALA A 330 13.04 0.53 19.65
CA ALA A 330 12.67 -0.81 20.06
C ALA A 330 13.57 -1.82 19.33
N THR A 331 14.02 -2.87 20.03
CA THR A 331 14.95 -3.88 19.47
C THR A 331 14.48 -5.30 19.75
N GLY A 332 14.85 -6.25 18.88
CA GLY A 332 14.61 -7.67 19.10
C GLY A 332 13.12 -8.00 19.17
N GLU A 333 12.70 -8.61 20.27
CA GLU A 333 11.31 -9.01 20.49
C GLU A 333 10.37 -7.80 20.61
N ASP A 334 10.80 -6.73 21.30
CA ASP A 334 10.02 -5.50 21.43
C ASP A 334 9.76 -4.85 20.05
N ALA A 335 10.76 -4.88 19.16
CA ALA A 335 10.61 -4.40 17.79
C ALA A 335 9.57 -5.23 17.01
N ALA A 336 9.56 -6.56 17.22
CA ALA A 336 8.59 -7.44 16.58
C ALA A 336 7.16 -7.16 17.11
N ARG A 337 6.99 -6.99 18.42
CA ARG A 337 5.70 -6.67 19.05
C ARG A 337 5.14 -5.32 18.59
N LEU A 338 5.99 -4.29 18.51
CA LEU A 338 5.59 -2.98 17.97
C LEU A 338 5.15 -3.08 16.50
N LYS A 339 5.88 -3.82 15.67
CA LYS A 339 5.48 -4.03 14.26
C LYS A 339 4.14 -4.73 14.13
N ARG A 340 3.85 -5.73 14.96
CA ARG A 340 2.55 -6.42 14.98
C ARG A 340 1.42 -5.48 15.32
N LEU A 341 1.61 -4.66 16.35
CA LEU A 341 0.63 -3.67 16.74
C LEU A 341 0.29 -2.77 15.54
N LEU A 342 1.31 -2.16 14.92
CA LEU A 342 1.13 -1.25 13.79
C LEU A 342 0.50 -1.91 12.56
N ALA A 343 0.82 -3.18 12.27
CA ALA A 343 0.26 -3.91 11.15
C ALA A 343 -1.27 -4.12 11.27
N VAL A 344 -1.80 -4.17 12.50
CA VAL A 344 -3.22 -4.42 12.76
C VAL A 344 -4.02 -3.14 12.90
N THR A 345 -3.43 -2.13 13.52
CA THR A 345 -4.12 -0.89 13.90
C THR A 345 -3.90 0.25 12.91
N ALA A 346 -2.92 0.15 12.00
CA ALA A 346 -2.69 1.16 10.97
C ALA A 346 -2.68 0.59 9.52
N PRO A 347 -3.67 -0.23 9.11
CA PRO A 347 -3.72 -0.73 7.73
C PRO A 347 -4.01 0.39 6.70
N SER A 348 -4.73 1.44 7.11
CA SER A 348 -5.01 2.69 6.39
C SER A 348 -3.75 3.53 6.15
N ALA A 349 -2.79 3.50 7.09
CA ALA A 349 -1.50 4.13 6.90
C ALA A 349 -0.77 3.51 5.71
N GLY A 350 -0.97 2.20 5.43
CA GLY A 350 -0.45 1.51 4.24
C GLY A 350 -1.06 1.91 2.88
N GLY A 351 -1.57 3.14 2.73
CA GLY A 351 -2.07 3.70 1.46
C GLY A 351 -0.98 3.94 0.40
N GLU A 352 -1.38 4.48 -0.77
CA GLU A 352 -0.56 4.73 -1.98
C GLU A 352 0.81 5.44 -1.74
N TYR A 353 1.01 6.02 -0.56
CA TYR A 353 2.12 6.94 -0.26
C TYR A 353 3.13 6.46 0.78
N LEU A 354 2.99 5.27 1.37
CA LEU A 354 4.01 4.72 2.27
C LEU A 354 5.00 3.78 1.53
N SER A 355 6.22 3.70 2.08
CA SER A 355 7.32 2.95 1.46
C SER A 355 6.98 1.46 1.26
N GLU A 356 7.52 0.87 0.20
CA GLU A 356 7.44 -0.57 -0.08
C GLU A 356 7.91 -1.42 1.11
N LYS A 357 8.80 -0.87 1.96
CA LYS A 357 9.24 -1.47 3.22
C LYS A 357 8.08 -1.72 4.20
N PHE A 358 7.10 -0.82 4.34
CA PHE A 358 5.95 -1.03 5.22
C PHE A 358 5.09 -2.19 4.71
N ASN A 359 4.85 -2.25 3.40
CA ASN A 359 4.09 -3.33 2.77
C ASN A 359 4.82 -4.68 2.78
N GLU A 360 6.15 -4.67 2.65
CA GLU A 360 7.01 -5.87 2.74
C GLU A 360 6.98 -6.45 4.16
N PHE A 361 7.02 -5.62 5.20
CA PHE A 361 6.91 -6.09 6.59
C PHE A 361 5.49 -6.53 6.98
N VAL A 362 4.43 -5.88 6.46
CA VAL A 362 3.04 -6.35 6.63
C VAL A 362 2.80 -7.69 5.90
N LYS A 363 3.54 -7.97 4.83
CA LYS A 363 3.54 -9.28 4.14
C LYS A 363 4.24 -10.39 4.93
N GLU A 364 5.20 -10.07 5.80
CA GLU A 364 5.91 -11.06 6.64
C GLU A 364 5.10 -11.55 7.86
N THR A 365 4.09 -10.80 8.32
CA THR A 365 3.22 -11.18 9.44
C THR A 365 2.11 -12.15 9.02
N GLN A 366 2.46 -13.41 8.70
CA GLN A 366 1.49 -14.43 8.37
C GLN A 366 0.85 -15.05 9.61
N VAL A 367 -0.44 -14.80 9.80
CA VAL A 367 -1.28 -15.53 10.77
C VAL A 367 -1.30 -17.01 10.38
N GLU A 368 -1.01 -17.90 11.33
CA GLU A 368 -1.21 -19.33 11.22
C GLU A 368 -2.54 -19.72 11.87
N VAL A 369 -3.31 -20.56 11.20
CA VAL A 369 -4.55 -21.12 11.72
C VAL A 369 -4.47 -22.64 11.63
N ARG A 370 -4.57 -23.32 12.76
CA ARG A 370 -4.45 -24.78 12.86
C ARG A 370 -5.72 -25.36 13.49
N PRO A 371 -6.46 -26.23 12.78
CA PRO A 371 -7.53 -27.01 13.42
C PRO A 371 -6.89 -28.00 14.41
N GLY A 372 -7.50 -28.14 15.57
CA GLY A 372 -7.12 -29.09 16.62
C GLY A 372 -8.07 -30.28 16.69
N ASP A 373 -8.19 -30.85 17.87
CA ASP A 373 -8.99 -32.05 18.11
C ASP A 373 -10.48 -31.80 17.87
N ILE A 374 -11.13 -32.75 17.20
CA ILE A 374 -12.56 -32.74 16.93
C ILE A 374 -13.19 -33.90 17.72
N ARG A 375 -14.22 -33.59 18.50
CA ARG A 375 -14.88 -34.54 19.40
C ARG A 375 -16.40 -34.46 19.33
N LEU A 376 -17.04 -35.62 19.43
CA LEU A 376 -18.48 -35.73 19.62
C LEU A 376 -18.81 -35.54 21.11
N THR A 377 -19.78 -34.68 21.39
CA THR A 377 -20.29 -34.39 22.74
C THR A 377 -21.77 -34.73 22.84
N LYS A 378 -22.31 -34.81 24.05
CA LYS A 378 -23.73 -35.09 24.29
C LYS A 378 -24.68 -34.10 23.59
N SER A 379 -24.21 -32.90 23.26
CA SER A 379 -24.99 -31.81 22.68
C SER A 379 -24.60 -31.45 21.24
N GLY A 380 -23.69 -32.21 20.60
CA GLY A 380 -23.27 -32.00 19.22
C GLY A 380 -21.77 -32.19 19.02
N VAL A 381 -21.20 -31.62 17.96
CA VAL A 381 -19.74 -31.67 17.70
C VAL A 381 -19.06 -30.42 18.26
N ALA A 382 -17.92 -30.63 18.93
CA ALA A 382 -17.01 -29.57 19.36
C ALA A 382 -15.62 -29.80 18.73
N ALA A 383 -14.93 -28.72 18.39
CA ALA A 383 -13.57 -28.77 17.85
C ALA A 383 -12.73 -27.64 18.43
N ASP A 384 -11.42 -27.87 18.47
CA ASP A 384 -10.48 -26.82 18.83
C ASP A 384 -9.93 -26.13 17.58
N LEU A 385 -9.67 -24.83 17.67
CA LEU A 385 -9.01 -24.05 16.62
C LEU A 385 -7.94 -23.19 17.25
N THR A 386 -6.69 -23.34 16.82
CA THR A 386 -5.58 -22.49 17.29
C THR A 386 -5.27 -21.43 16.24
N ILE A 387 -5.29 -20.16 16.65
CA ILE A 387 -4.79 -19.05 15.84
C ILE A 387 -3.51 -18.55 16.49
N SER A 388 -2.45 -18.45 15.71
CA SER A 388 -1.14 -18.04 16.21
C SER A 388 -0.44 -17.09 15.25
N GLU A 389 0.37 -16.20 15.82
CA GLU A 389 1.22 -15.27 15.07
C GLU A 389 2.50 -15.03 15.87
N ALA A 390 3.65 -15.31 15.23
CA ALA A 390 5.02 -15.12 15.73
C ALA A 390 5.23 -15.40 17.25
N GLY A 391 4.75 -16.54 17.74
CA GLY A 391 5.01 -17.03 19.11
C GLY A 391 3.89 -16.82 20.13
N ALA A 392 2.83 -16.07 19.80
CA ALA A 392 1.58 -16.04 20.57
C ALA A 392 0.56 -16.99 19.93
N ALA A 393 -0.14 -17.78 20.74
CA ALA A 393 -1.14 -18.73 20.27
C ALA A 393 -2.35 -18.77 21.20
N VAL A 394 -3.54 -18.62 20.63
CA VAL A 394 -4.81 -18.74 21.37
C VAL A 394 -5.62 -19.90 20.80
N LYS A 395 -6.17 -20.70 21.72
CA LYS A 395 -7.02 -21.86 21.41
C LYS A 395 -8.49 -21.48 21.62
N TYR A 396 -9.25 -21.50 20.53
CA TYR A 396 -10.68 -21.21 20.48
C TYR A 396 -11.49 -22.50 20.44
N SER A 397 -12.68 -22.47 21.03
CA SER A 397 -13.64 -23.56 20.96
C SER A 397 -14.62 -23.33 19.80
N ILE A 398 -14.75 -24.30 18.91
CA ILE A 398 -15.72 -24.34 17.82
C ILE A 398 -16.84 -25.32 18.20
N TYR A 399 -18.09 -24.89 18.04
CA TYR A 399 -19.26 -25.74 18.23
C TYR A 399 -20.07 -25.81 16.92
N LEU A 400 -20.38 -27.02 16.47
CA LEU A 400 -21.21 -27.28 15.28
C LEU A 400 -22.61 -27.73 15.73
N TRP A 401 -23.47 -26.77 16.03
CA TRP A 401 -24.82 -27.04 16.55
C TRP A 401 -25.87 -26.53 15.57
N LYS A 402 -26.66 -25.50 15.89
CA LYS A 402 -27.58 -24.83 14.93
C LYS A 402 -26.83 -24.10 13.83
N GLU A 403 -25.67 -23.56 14.19
CA GLU A 403 -24.70 -22.87 13.35
C GLU A 403 -23.29 -23.25 13.80
N ILE A 404 -22.27 -22.86 13.02
CA ILE A 404 -20.87 -22.82 13.45
C ILE A 404 -20.71 -21.62 14.38
N MET A 405 -20.34 -21.89 15.63
CA MET A 405 -20.03 -20.87 16.62
C MET A 405 -18.60 -21.03 17.09
N LEU A 406 -17.82 -19.95 17.01
CA LEU A 406 -16.50 -19.84 17.62
C LEU A 406 -16.65 -19.06 18.93
N GLU A 407 -16.09 -19.56 20.02
CA GLU A 407 -16.12 -18.90 21.33
C GLU A 407 -14.76 -18.96 22.04
N PHE A 408 -14.43 -17.87 22.75
CA PHE A 408 -13.36 -17.84 23.74
C PHE A 408 -13.84 -17.09 24.99
N GLN A 409 -13.56 -17.64 26.17
CA GLN A 409 -13.94 -17.04 27.46
C GLN A 409 -12.80 -17.17 28.47
N SER A 410 -12.59 -16.12 29.27
CA SER A 410 -11.61 -16.11 30.35
C SER A 410 -12.06 -15.17 31.47
N THR A 411 -11.57 -15.43 32.69
CA THR A 411 -11.65 -14.48 33.81
C THR A 411 -10.64 -13.35 33.68
N ASP A 412 -9.58 -13.56 32.88
CA ASP A 412 -8.60 -12.54 32.53
C ASP A 412 -9.05 -11.77 31.27
N ARG A 413 -9.24 -10.46 31.42
CA ARG A 413 -9.66 -9.57 30.33
C ARG A 413 -8.58 -9.45 29.25
N ASP A 414 -7.31 -9.43 29.64
CA ASP A 414 -6.18 -9.27 28.72
C ASP A 414 -6.11 -10.46 27.75
N SER A 415 -6.30 -11.68 28.27
CA SER A 415 -6.42 -12.89 27.46
C SER A 415 -7.56 -12.83 26.43
N VAL A 416 -8.72 -12.26 26.78
CA VAL A 416 -9.86 -12.13 25.85
C VAL A 416 -9.62 -11.04 24.81
N GLU A 417 -8.93 -9.96 25.17
CA GLU A 417 -8.51 -8.92 24.24
C GLU A 417 -7.46 -9.42 23.25
N LEU A 418 -6.49 -10.24 23.68
CA LEU A 418 -5.57 -10.96 22.79
C LEU A 418 -6.32 -11.89 21.83
N ALA A 419 -7.29 -12.65 22.36
CA ALA A 419 -8.11 -13.55 21.55
C ALA A 419 -8.94 -12.77 20.50
N ALA A 420 -9.45 -11.59 20.85
CA ALA A 420 -10.13 -10.71 19.90
C ALA A 420 -9.16 -10.16 18.84
N HIS A 421 -7.94 -9.80 19.24
CA HIS A 421 -6.90 -9.29 18.36
C HIS A 421 -6.47 -10.32 17.31
N LEU A 422 -6.18 -11.56 17.71
CA LEU A 422 -5.82 -12.64 16.79
C LEU A 422 -6.97 -13.01 15.83
N LEU A 423 -8.23 -12.86 16.25
CA LEU A 423 -9.39 -12.99 15.35
C LEU A 423 -9.48 -11.85 14.32
N ARG A 424 -9.19 -10.60 14.69
CA ARG A 424 -9.13 -9.47 13.74
C ARG A 424 -8.06 -9.70 12.68
N LEU A 425 -6.91 -10.21 13.11
CA LEU A 425 -5.84 -10.67 12.23
C LEU A 425 -6.31 -11.77 11.26
N ALA A 426 -7.18 -12.67 11.72
CA ALA A 426 -7.85 -13.67 10.89
C ALA A 426 -9.07 -13.12 10.10
N GLY A 427 -9.31 -11.80 10.10
CA GLY A 427 -10.38 -11.13 9.33
C GLY A 427 -11.74 -11.06 10.02
N ILE A 428 -11.80 -11.29 11.33
CA ILE A 428 -13.04 -11.31 12.11
C ILE A 428 -13.01 -10.22 13.19
N SER A 429 -13.92 -9.25 13.10
CA SER A 429 -14.08 -8.23 14.15
C SER A 429 -15.14 -8.66 15.16
N THR A 430 -14.76 -8.83 16.42
CA THR A 430 -15.66 -9.17 17.54
C THR A 430 -15.39 -8.28 18.74
N GLU A 431 -16.44 -7.86 19.41
CA GLU A 431 -16.37 -7.08 20.66
C GLU A 431 -16.20 -8.00 21.88
N VAL A 432 -15.36 -7.56 22.82
CA VAL A 432 -15.22 -8.21 24.13
C VAL A 432 -16.42 -7.86 25.00
N LYS A 433 -17.18 -8.88 25.46
CA LYS A 433 -18.39 -8.68 26.26
C LYS A 433 -18.24 -9.31 27.65
N LYS A 434 -18.63 -8.58 28.70
CA LYS A 434 -18.76 -9.12 30.07
C LYS A 434 -20.03 -9.96 30.16
N LYS A 435 -19.96 -11.13 30.80
CA LYS A 435 -21.12 -12.01 31.00
C LYS A 435 -22.01 -11.43 32.10
N MET A 436 -23.33 -11.33 31.87
CA MET A 436 -24.33 -10.85 32.85
C MET A 436 -24.63 -11.89 33.95
N SER A 437 -23.61 -12.36 34.67
CA SER A 437 -23.75 -13.27 35.82
C SER A 437 -22.81 -12.83 36.94
N ASN A 438 -23.03 -13.32 38.17
CA ASN A 438 -22.24 -13.00 39.38
C ASN A 438 -20.74 -13.36 39.33
N ARG A 439 -20.17 -13.68 38.15
CA ARG A 439 -18.75 -13.95 37.94
C ARG A 439 -18.21 -13.01 36.86
N GLU A 440 -17.06 -12.41 37.12
CA GLU A 440 -16.34 -11.52 36.20
C GLU A 440 -15.69 -12.31 35.05
N VAL A 441 -16.52 -12.86 34.17
CA VAL A 441 -16.07 -13.61 32.99
C VAL A 441 -16.29 -12.78 31.74
N TRP A 442 -15.24 -12.62 30.95
CA TRP A 442 -15.24 -11.95 29.65
C TRP A 442 -15.32 -13.00 28.53
N ARG A 443 -16.02 -12.67 27.43
CA ARG A 443 -16.17 -13.56 26.28
C ARG A 443 -16.15 -12.81 24.95
N ILE A 444 -15.73 -13.54 23.92
CA ILE A 444 -15.92 -13.20 22.51
C ILE A 444 -16.55 -14.39 21.80
N TRP A 445 -17.35 -14.11 20.78
CA TRP A 445 -17.99 -15.14 19.97
C TRP A 445 -18.18 -14.65 18.54
N ALA A 446 -18.15 -15.58 17.59
CA ALA A 446 -18.42 -15.32 16.18
C ALA A 446 -19.33 -16.41 15.61
N THR A 447 -20.35 -15.99 14.85
CA THR A 447 -21.30 -16.89 14.17
C THR A 447 -20.82 -17.30 12.79
N THR A 448 -21.53 -18.23 12.15
CA THR A 448 -21.18 -18.70 10.80
C THR A 448 -21.14 -17.57 9.77
N ASP A 449 -22.02 -16.57 9.87
CA ASP A 449 -22.02 -15.39 9.00
C ASP A 449 -20.74 -14.56 9.18
N MET A 450 -20.37 -14.28 10.43
CA MET A 450 -19.14 -13.55 10.74
C MET A 450 -17.93 -14.35 10.28
N LEU A 451 -17.85 -15.64 10.62
CA LEU A 451 -16.75 -16.54 10.26
C LEU A 451 -16.57 -16.68 8.74
N ALA A 452 -17.66 -16.65 7.98
CA ALA A 452 -17.62 -16.67 6.51
C ALA A 452 -17.02 -15.38 5.92
N ALA A 453 -16.99 -14.27 6.65
CA ALA A 453 -16.30 -13.04 6.25
C ALA A 453 -14.78 -13.05 6.56
N GLY A 454 -14.30 -14.05 7.32
CA GLY A 454 -12.89 -14.17 7.71
C GLY A 454 -11.93 -14.49 6.57
N ARG A 455 -10.63 -14.34 6.81
CA ARG A 455 -9.55 -14.64 5.86
C ARG A 455 -9.51 -16.12 5.49
N MET A 456 -8.95 -16.43 4.31
CA MET A 456 -8.96 -17.78 3.73
C MET A 456 -8.40 -18.86 4.68
N LYS A 457 -7.28 -18.60 5.37
CA LYS A 457 -6.70 -19.55 6.33
C LYS A 457 -7.66 -19.96 7.45
N LEU A 458 -8.48 -19.01 7.94
CA LEU A 458 -9.53 -19.29 8.93
C LEU A 458 -10.65 -20.13 8.33
N ARG A 459 -11.15 -19.73 7.15
CA ARG A 459 -12.23 -20.45 6.46
C ARG A 459 -11.83 -21.88 6.10
N ASP A 460 -10.62 -22.09 5.60
CA ASP A 460 -10.10 -23.40 5.24
C ASP A 460 -9.98 -24.33 6.45
N ALA A 461 -9.53 -23.80 7.59
CA ALA A 461 -9.49 -24.56 8.84
C ALA A 461 -10.90 -24.97 9.30
N LEU A 462 -11.88 -24.06 9.20
CA LEU A 462 -13.28 -24.36 9.53
C LEU A 462 -13.90 -25.36 8.54
N VAL A 463 -13.58 -25.26 7.25
CA VAL A 463 -14.01 -26.23 6.22
C VAL A 463 -13.49 -27.62 6.56
N LYS A 464 -12.21 -27.76 6.94
CA LYS A 464 -11.64 -29.05 7.37
C LYS A 464 -12.38 -29.63 8.57
N ILE A 465 -12.73 -28.81 9.56
CA ILE A 465 -13.49 -29.23 10.74
C ILE A 465 -14.89 -29.74 10.33
N VAL A 466 -15.61 -29.01 9.49
CA VAL A 466 -16.97 -29.37 9.04
C VAL A 466 -16.95 -30.61 8.13
N GLU A 467 -15.97 -30.74 7.23
CA GLU A 467 -15.82 -31.93 6.39
C GLU A 467 -15.52 -33.18 7.22
N THR A 468 -14.66 -33.07 8.22
CA THR A 468 -14.36 -34.18 9.13
C THR A 468 -15.60 -34.59 9.93
N ALA A 469 -16.35 -33.63 10.46
CA ALA A 469 -17.59 -33.91 11.18
C ALA A 469 -18.65 -34.56 10.28
N ARG A 470 -18.74 -34.15 9.00
CA ARG A 470 -19.63 -34.74 8.00
C ARG A 470 -19.24 -36.17 7.65
N SER A 471 -17.96 -36.43 7.38
CA SER A 471 -17.47 -37.75 6.99
C SER A 471 -17.64 -38.81 8.08
N ASN A 472 -17.65 -38.40 9.35
CA ASN A 472 -17.93 -39.29 10.48
C ASN A 472 -19.42 -39.45 10.79
N GLY A 473 -20.32 -38.83 9.99
CA GLY A 473 -21.77 -38.91 10.20
C GLY A 473 -22.27 -38.15 11.43
N TRP A 474 -21.46 -37.24 12.00
CA TRP A 474 -21.83 -36.51 13.23
C TRP A 474 -22.71 -35.28 13.00
N VAL A 475 -22.84 -34.86 11.74
CA VAL A 475 -23.64 -33.70 11.33
C VAL A 475 -24.50 -34.08 10.14
N ASP A 476 -25.75 -33.62 10.13
CA ASP A 476 -26.67 -33.76 8.99
C ASP A 476 -26.06 -33.25 7.69
N GLU A 477 -26.18 -34.05 6.62
CA GLU A 477 -25.51 -33.78 5.35
C GLU A 477 -25.99 -32.49 4.69
N LYS A 478 -27.29 -32.20 4.73
CA LYS A 478 -27.86 -30.97 4.14
C LYS A 478 -27.37 -29.74 4.90
N LYS A 479 -27.28 -29.82 6.22
CA LYS A 479 -26.76 -28.75 7.08
C LYS A 479 -25.28 -28.50 6.85
N ALA A 480 -24.48 -29.56 6.83
CA ALA A 480 -23.05 -29.48 6.54
C ALA A 480 -22.81 -28.89 5.15
N LYS A 481 -23.57 -29.32 4.14
CA LYS A 481 -23.48 -28.76 2.79
C LYS A 481 -23.76 -27.26 2.76
N ARG A 482 -24.80 -26.78 3.44
CA ARG A 482 -25.12 -25.34 3.52
C ARG A 482 -24.02 -24.53 4.21
N TRP A 483 -23.41 -25.06 5.27
CA TRP A 483 -22.29 -24.39 5.94
C TRP A 483 -21.01 -24.40 5.10
N LEU A 484 -20.71 -25.53 4.45
CA LEU A 484 -19.57 -25.65 3.54
C LEU A 484 -19.73 -24.71 2.35
N GLU A 485 -20.92 -24.63 1.76
CA GLU A 485 -21.25 -23.63 0.76
C GLU A 485 -20.95 -22.25 1.33
N LYS A 486 -21.51 -21.87 2.49
CA LYS A 486 -21.30 -20.54 3.09
C LYS A 486 -19.84 -20.18 3.41
N LEU A 487 -19.05 -21.13 3.93
CA LEU A 487 -17.62 -20.93 4.22
C LEU A 487 -16.77 -20.91 2.95
N LYS A 488 -17.10 -21.74 1.96
CA LYS A 488 -16.47 -21.76 0.63
C LYS A 488 -16.98 -20.64 -0.28
N SER A 489 -18.10 -19.99 0.08
CA SER A 489 -18.81 -18.94 -0.67
C SER A 489 -18.80 -17.57 0.02
N GLY A 490 -18.00 -17.37 1.09
CA GLY A 490 -18.03 -16.21 1.97
C GLY A 490 -18.22 -14.84 1.27
N LEU A 491 -18.77 -13.86 1.96
CA LEU A 491 -19.21 -12.58 1.38
C LEU A 491 -18.08 -11.66 0.83
N THR A 492 -16.85 -12.17 0.64
CA THR A 492 -15.71 -11.55 -0.07
C THR A 492 -14.63 -12.64 -0.29
N LEU A 493 -14.52 -13.17 -1.51
CA LEU A 493 -14.03 -14.54 -1.76
C LEU A 493 -12.55 -14.74 -2.12
N MET A 494 -11.71 -13.71 -2.19
CA MET A 494 -10.25 -13.83 -2.08
C MET A 494 -9.71 -12.51 -1.52
N GLU A 495 -8.67 -12.55 -0.69
CA GLU A 495 -8.06 -11.36 -0.07
C GLU A 495 -7.73 -10.32 -1.17
N GLY A 496 -8.58 -9.30 -1.31
CA GLY A 496 -8.44 -8.22 -2.29
C GLY A 496 -9.33 -8.26 -3.54
N TRP A 497 -9.90 -9.40 -3.99
CA TRP A 497 -10.61 -9.48 -5.28
C TRP A 497 -12.10 -9.10 -5.20
N GLN A 498 -12.58 -8.35 -6.20
CA GLN A 498 -13.95 -7.84 -6.27
C GLN A 498 -14.94 -8.85 -6.89
N LYS A 499 -16.24 -8.67 -6.64
CA LYS A 499 -17.28 -9.53 -7.24
C LYS A 499 -17.52 -9.13 -8.71
N TYR A 500 -17.08 -9.97 -9.65
CA TYR A 500 -17.41 -9.78 -11.07
C TYR A 500 -18.77 -10.38 -11.40
N GLU A 501 -19.54 -9.60 -12.15
CA GLU A 501 -20.74 -10.02 -12.85
C GLU A 501 -20.32 -10.82 -14.08
N MET A 502 -20.99 -11.97 -14.25
CA MET A 502 -20.73 -12.94 -15.30
C MET A 502 -22.04 -13.16 -16.06
N GLY A 503 -22.04 -12.92 -17.37
CA GLY A 503 -23.25 -13.09 -18.16
C GLY A 503 -23.02 -13.01 -19.67
N HIS A 504 -24.13 -12.93 -20.39
CA HIS A 504 -24.12 -12.72 -21.84
C HIS A 504 -24.50 -11.27 -22.15
N ALA A 505 -23.69 -10.61 -22.98
CA ALA A 505 -24.16 -9.42 -23.66
C ALA A 505 -25.38 -9.77 -24.54
N ARG A 506 -26.22 -8.78 -24.88
CA ARG A 506 -27.36 -8.98 -25.82
C ARG A 506 -26.97 -9.60 -27.18
N SER A 507 -25.68 -9.58 -27.51
CA SER A 507 -25.08 -10.20 -28.70
C SER A 507 -24.56 -11.63 -28.49
N GLY A 508 -24.79 -12.25 -27.32
CA GLY A 508 -24.32 -13.60 -26.98
C GLY A 508 -22.84 -13.71 -26.57
N ALA A 509 -22.11 -12.60 -26.50
CA ALA A 509 -20.70 -12.58 -26.09
C ALA A 509 -20.54 -12.67 -24.57
N LEU A 510 -19.53 -13.39 -24.09
CA LEU A 510 -19.17 -13.45 -22.66
C LEU A 510 -18.85 -12.05 -22.14
N GLU A 511 -19.49 -11.67 -21.04
CA GLU A 511 -19.26 -10.42 -20.33
C GLU A 511 -18.76 -10.71 -18.91
N VAL A 512 -17.60 -10.14 -18.57
CA VAL A 512 -16.96 -10.24 -17.26
C VAL A 512 -16.72 -8.81 -16.76
N ARG A 513 -17.56 -8.33 -15.84
CA ARG A 513 -17.59 -6.91 -15.47
C ARG A 513 -17.68 -6.70 -13.96
N TYR A 514 -16.91 -5.75 -13.45
CA TYR A 514 -17.05 -5.20 -12.10
C TYR A 514 -17.73 -3.83 -12.17
N ARG A 515 -18.67 -3.55 -11.27
CA ARG A 515 -19.40 -2.27 -11.17
C ARG A 515 -19.27 -1.69 -9.77
N SER A 516 -19.07 -0.37 -9.67
CA SER A 516 -19.00 0.35 -8.40
C SER A 516 -19.39 1.81 -8.58
N ILE A 517 -20.03 2.38 -7.56
CA ILE A 517 -20.25 3.82 -7.43
C ILE A 517 -19.04 4.53 -6.79
N ASN A 518 -18.17 3.79 -6.11
CA ASN A 518 -16.94 4.31 -5.52
C ASN A 518 -15.83 4.37 -6.59
N PRO A 519 -15.29 5.57 -6.93
CA PRO A 519 -14.20 5.71 -7.91
C PRO A 519 -12.93 4.98 -7.49
N ASP A 520 -12.59 4.96 -6.20
CA ASP A 520 -11.36 4.32 -5.69
C ASP A 520 -11.38 2.80 -5.92
N SER A 521 -12.56 2.18 -5.81
CA SER A 521 -12.72 0.76 -6.11
C SER A 521 -12.49 0.45 -7.60
N ILE A 522 -12.92 1.36 -8.50
CA ILE A 522 -12.71 1.21 -9.95
C ILE A 522 -11.24 1.42 -10.30
N GLU A 523 -10.61 2.43 -9.70
CA GLU A 523 -9.18 2.71 -9.91
C GLU A 523 -8.29 1.60 -9.39
N ARG A 524 -8.60 1.06 -8.20
CA ARG A 524 -7.89 -0.09 -7.62
C ARG A 524 -7.91 -1.30 -8.55
N GLU A 525 -9.06 -1.61 -9.14
CA GLU A 525 -9.19 -2.75 -10.05
C GLU A 525 -8.48 -2.50 -11.40
N ARG A 526 -8.49 -1.25 -11.89
CA ARG A 526 -7.72 -0.82 -13.06
C ARG A 526 -6.22 -1.00 -12.82
N GLN A 527 -5.70 -0.55 -11.68
CA GLN A 527 -4.29 -0.69 -11.33
C GLN A 527 -3.89 -2.15 -11.17
N ARG A 528 -4.74 -2.98 -10.54
CA ARG A 528 -4.48 -4.41 -10.39
C ARG A 528 -4.31 -5.11 -11.74
N PHE A 529 -5.18 -4.82 -12.71
CA PHE A 529 -5.04 -5.39 -14.05
C PHE A 529 -3.77 -4.93 -14.75
N ARG A 530 -3.35 -3.67 -14.59
CA ARG A 530 -2.06 -3.20 -15.10
C ARG A 530 -0.89 -3.93 -14.44
N ALA A 531 -0.91 -4.10 -13.11
CA ALA A 531 0.13 -4.80 -12.37
C ALA A 531 0.25 -6.28 -12.78
N MET A 532 -0.87 -6.93 -13.14
CA MET A 532 -0.87 -8.28 -13.69
C MET A 532 -0.24 -8.37 -15.09
N GLY A 533 -0.18 -7.26 -15.84
CA GLY A 533 0.27 -7.22 -17.24
C GLY A 533 -0.85 -7.06 -18.26
N LEU A 534 -2.06 -6.67 -17.83
CA LEU A 534 -3.16 -6.37 -18.75
C LEU A 534 -3.15 -4.89 -19.18
N GLU A 535 -3.44 -4.64 -20.45
CA GLU A 535 -3.46 -3.29 -21.04
C GLU A 535 -4.90 -2.75 -21.13
N GLU A 536 -5.09 -1.54 -20.61
CA GLU A 536 -6.35 -0.82 -20.72
C GLU A 536 -6.64 -0.43 -22.18
N GLY A 537 -7.88 -0.61 -22.61
CA GLY A 537 -8.31 -0.39 -23.99
C GLY A 537 -8.06 -1.58 -24.93
N VAL A 538 -7.21 -2.54 -24.54
CA VAL A 538 -6.94 -3.79 -25.28
C VAL A 538 -7.56 -4.99 -24.56
N HIS A 539 -7.12 -5.24 -23.32
CA HIS A 539 -7.53 -6.38 -22.49
C HIS A 539 -8.78 -6.08 -21.66
N PHE A 540 -8.93 -4.84 -21.19
CA PHE A 540 -10.11 -4.40 -20.43
C PHE A 540 -10.47 -2.95 -20.74
N THR A 541 -11.64 -2.49 -20.30
CA THR A 541 -12.09 -1.09 -20.43
C THR A 541 -12.61 -0.58 -19.10
N VAL A 542 -12.34 0.69 -18.81
CA VAL A 542 -12.76 1.35 -17.58
C VAL A 542 -13.71 2.51 -17.91
N LYS A 543 -14.73 2.69 -17.07
CA LYS A 543 -15.55 3.90 -17.00
C LYS A 543 -15.59 4.36 -15.55
N MET A 544 -15.17 5.59 -15.28
CA MET A 544 -15.26 6.18 -13.95
C MET A 544 -16.71 6.53 -13.58
N PRO A 545 -17.07 6.45 -12.29
CA PRO A 545 -18.33 7.00 -11.80
C PRO A 545 -18.26 8.54 -11.81
N GLU A 546 -19.27 9.19 -12.39
CA GLU A 546 -19.40 10.66 -12.42
C GLU A 546 -20.81 11.04 -11.94
N GLY A 547 -20.93 12.05 -11.06
CA GLY A 547 -22.21 12.60 -10.60
C GLY A 547 -23.14 11.58 -9.92
N GLY A 548 -22.59 10.62 -9.17
CA GLY A 548 -23.36 9.53 -8.54
C GLY A 548 -23.72 8.37 -9.49
N GLY A 549 -23.27 8.40 -10.75
CA GLY A 549 -23.44 7.30 -11.71
C GLY A 549 -22.53 6.10 -11.42
N ILE A 550 -22.93 4.91 -11.89
CA ILE A 550 -22.16 3.66 -11.71
C ILE A 550 -20.98 3.61 -12.71
N GLY A 551 -19.76 3.52 -12.17
CA GLY A 551 -18.54 3.19 -12.91
C GLY A 551 -18.37 1.68 -13.10
N TYR A 552 -17.51 1.27 -14.02
CA TYR A 552 -17.24 -0.15 -14.26
C TYR A 552 -15.84 -0.43 -14.81
N VAL A 553 -15.37 -1.65 -14.56
CA VAL A 553 -14.25 -2.28 -15.26
C VAL A 553 -14.76 -3.51 -15.99
N ASN A 554 -14.59 -3.58 -17.30
CA ASN A 554 -15.05 -4.69 -18.13
C ASN A 554 -13.87 -5.40 -18.79
N ILE A 555 -13.70 -6.69 -18.50
CA ILE A 555 -12.66 -7.53 -19.08
C ILE A 555 -13.18 -8.07 -20.41
N ARG A 556 -12.39 -7.89 -21.46
CA ARG A 556 -12.70 -8.44 -22.78
C ARG A 556 -12.25 -9.89 -22.85
N ARG A 557 -12.84 -10.68 -23.75
CA ARG A 557 -12.37 -12.05 -24.05
C ARG A 557 -10.85 -12.15 -24.20
N LYS A 558 -10.24 -11.23 -24.96
CA LYS A 558 -8.79 -11.15 -25.14
C LYS A 558 -8.02 -10.92 -23.84
N GLY A 559 -8.57 -10.14 -22.92
CA GLY A 559 -7.95 -9.92 -21.61
C GLY A 559 -7.96 -11.16 -20.75
N LEU A 560 -9.05 -11.95 -20.80
CA LEU A 560 -9.13 -13.21 -20.09
C LEU A 560 -8.21 -14.29 -20.68
N GLU A 561 -8.14 -14.36 -22.02
CA GLU A 561 -7.19 -15.22 -22.75
C GLU A 561 -5.73 -14.86 -22.42
N HIS A 562 -5.40 -13.57 -22.38
CA HIS A 562 -4.05 -13.11 -22.01
C HIS A 562 -3.72 -13.35 -20.53
N ALA A 563 -4.69 -13.16 -19.63
CA ALA A 563 -4.51 -13.53 -18.21
C ALA A 563 -4.27 -15.05 -18.07
N ALA A 564 -4.98 -15.88 -18.82
CA ALA A 564 -4.75 -17.32 -18.84
C ALA A 564 -3.34 -17.68 -19.38
N TRP A 565 -2.86 -16.99 -20.41
CA TRP A 565 -1.49 -17.15 -20.88
C TRP A 565 -0.45 -16.73 -19.82
N LEU A 566 -0.63 -15.56 -19.20
CA LEU A 566 0.23 -15.06 -18.13
C LEU A 566 0.26 -16.00 -16.92
N SER A 567 -0.84 -16.72 -16.65
CA SER A 567 -0.89 -17.72 -15.57
C SER A 567 0.05 -18.92 -15.75
N VAL A 568 0.59 -19.12 -16.96
CA VAL A 568 1.56 -20.19 -17.28
C VAL A 568 2.93 -19.60 -17.60
N HIS A 569 2.96 -18.57 -18.46
CA HIS A 569 4.17 -18.05 -19.08
C HIS A 569 4.61 -16.66 -18.57
N GLY A 570 3.87 -16.05 -17.65
CA GLY A 570 4.24 -14.76 -17.06
C GLY A 570 5.48 -14.84 -16.17
N SER A 571 6.04 -13.68 -15.81
CA SER A 571 7.04 -13.57 -14.75
C SER A 571 6.50 -14.09 -13.41
N GLU A 572 7.35 -14.45 -12.45
CA GLU A 572 6.93 -15.14 -11.22
C GLU A 572 5.74 -14.46 -10.50
N GLU A 573 5.81 -13.14 -10.32
CA GLU A 573 4.73 -12.35 -9.70
C GLU A 573 3.49 -12.24 -10.58
N GLN A 574 3.64 -11.96 -11.87
CA GLN A 574 2.52 -11.89 -12.82
C GLN A 574 1.80 -13.22 -12.95
N ARG A 575 2.55 -14.31 -13.00
CA ARG A 575 2.05 -15.68 -13.12
C ARG A 575 1.18 -16.05 -11.95
N LYS A 576 1.63 -15.72 -10.73
CA LYS A 576 0.85 -15.94 -9.50
C LYS A 576 -0.46 -15.14 -9.52
N LEU A 577 -0.39 -13.84 -9.77
CA LEU A 577 -1.56 -12.96 -9.83
C LEU A 577 -2.56 -13.37 -10.91
N ALA A 578 -2.06 -13.74 -12.09
CA ALA A 578 -2.87 -14.16 -13.22
C ALA A 578 -3.51 -15.54 -12.97
N ALA A 579 -2.78 -16.49 -12.37
CA ALA A 579 -3.33 -17.79 -11.98
C ALA A 579 -4.44 -17.67 -10.94
N GLU A 580 -4.24 -16.84 -9.90
CA GLU A 580 -5.25 -16.55 -8.89
C GLU A 580 -6.51 -15.95 -9.53
N PHE A 581 -6.34 -14.96 -10.41
CA PHE A 581 -7.45 -14.33 -11.11
C PHE A 581 -8.20 -15.29 -12.04
N VAL A 582 -7.51 -16.10 -12.84
CA VAL A 582 -8.13 -17.05 -13.78
C VAL A 582 -8.92 -18.12 -13.03
N ASN A 583 -8.35 -18.66 -11.94
CA ASN A 583 -9.06 -19.62 -11.09
C ASN A 583 -10.32 -18.99 -10.47
N TYR A 584 -10.22 -17.73 -10.02
CA TYR A 584 -11.37 -17.00 -9.51
C TYR A 584 -12.46 -16.79 -10.58
N ILE A 585 -12.10 -16.40 -11.81
CA ILE A 585 -13.08 -16.24 -12.89
C ILE A 585 -13.74 -17.57 -13.30
N LEU A 586 -13.00 -18.69 -13.31
CA LEU A 586 -13.56 -20.03 -13.52
C LEU A 586 -14.54 -20.45 -12.41
N GLN A 587 -14.25 -20.09 -11.17
CA GLN A 587 -15.18 -20.31 -10.06
C GLN A 587 -16.44 -19.46 -10.23
N ARG A 588 -16.28 -18.17 -10.54
CA ARG A 588 -17.39 -17.22 -10.77
C ARG A 588 -18.26 -17.61 -11.98
N SER A 589 -17.67 -18.21 -13.02
CA SER A 589 -18.43 -18.66 -14.19
C SER A 589 -19.29 -19.88 -13.87
N LYS A 590 -18.77 -20.81 -13.05
CA LYS A 590 -19.54 -21.95 -12.52
C LYS A 590 -20.72 -21.50 -11.66
N GLU A 591 -20.54 -20.44 -10.87
CA GLU A 591 -21.63 -19.84 -10.08
C GLU A 591 -22.69 -19.14 -10.94
N ALA A 592 -22.34 -18.70 -12.15
CA ALA A 592 -23.26 -17.98 -13.03
C ALA A 592 -24.17 -18.92 -13.83
N SER A 593 -23.60 -19.96 -14.46
CA SER A 593 -24.28 -21.02 -15.20
C SER A 593 -23.26 -21.98 -15.82
N ASP A 594 -23.63 -23.24 -16.02
CA ASP A 594 -22.79 -24.22 -16.73
C ASP A 594 -22.41 -23.76 -18.16
N ASP A 595 -23.31 -23.07 -18.88
CA ASP A 595 -22.98 -22.51 -20.21
C ASP A 595 -21.90 -21.41 -20.15
N VAL A 596 -21.95 -20.58 -19.11
CA VAL A 596 -20.94 -19.53 -18.88
C VAL A 596 -19.62 -20.15 -18.47
N TYR A 597 -19.65 -21.21 -17.65
CA TYR A 597 -18.47 -21.98 -17.26
C TYR A 597 -17.76 -22.60 -18.47
N GLU A 598 -18.46 -23.34 -19.33
CA GLU A 598 -17.86 -23.98 -20.50
C GLU A 598 -17.24 -22.96 -21.47
N LYS A 599 -17.89 -21.80 -21.66
CA LYS A 599 -17.31 -20.72 -22.48
C LYS A 599 -16.06 -20.11 -21.87
N VAL A 600 -16.07 -19.84 -20.56
CA VAL A 600 -14.91 -19.29 -19.84
C VAL A 600 -13.76 -20.29 -19.86
N LYS A 601 -14.04 -21.57 -19.59
CA LYS A 601 -13.08 -22.66 -19.63
C LYS A 601 -12.41 -22.77 -20.98
N LYS A 602 -13.19 -22.74 -22.07
CA LYS A 602 -12.63 -22.73 -23.42
C LYS A 602 -11.68 -21.55 -23.68
N ILE A 603 -12.02 -20.34 -23.23
CA ILE A 603 -11.16 -19.16 -23.38
C ILE A 603 -9.87 -19.30 -22.55
N VAL A 604 -9.96 -19.87 -21.35
CA VAL A 604 -8.80 -20.10 -20.49
C VAL A 604 -7.88 -21.16 -21.09
N ASP A 605 -8.43 -22.26 -21.59
CA ASP A 605 -7.66 -23.32 -22.23
C ASP A 605 -6.98 -22.83 -23.52
N GLU A 606 -7.68 -22.03 -24.34
CA GLU A 606 -7.11 -21.33 -25.50
C GLU A 606 -5.92 -20.44 -25.09
N GLY A 607 -6.05 -19.68 -24.00
CA GLY A 607 -4.97 -18.81 -23.51
C GLY A 607 -3.77 -19.57 -22.96
N ARG A 608 -3.98 -20.66 -22.21
CA ARG A 608 -2.91 -21.50 -21.63
C ARG A 608 -2.10 -22.25 -22.67
N THR A 609 -2.72 -22.63 -23.78
CA THR A 609 -2.10 -23.40 -24.87
C THR A 609 -1.47 -22.52 -25.94
N ARG A 610 -1.50 -21.20 -25.79
CA ARG A 610 -0.86 -20.27 -26.73
C ARG A 610 0.67 -20.36 -26.58
N GLY A 611 1.35 -20.62 -27.70
CA GLY A 611 2.81 -20.74 -27.74
C GLY A 611 3.36 -21.92 -26.93
N SER A 612 2.53 -22.90 -26.58
CA SER A 612 2.94 -24.07 -25.81
C SER A 612 3.63 -25.15 -26.64
N LEU A 613 3.51 -25.09 -27.97
CA LEU A 613 4.11 -26.04 -28.91
C LEU A 613 5.29 -25.39 -29.66
N THR A 614 6.20 -26.23 -30.12
CA THR A 614 7.30 -25.85 -31.02
C THR A 614 6.95 -26.34 -32.42
N LEU A 615 7.00 -25.45 -33.41
CA LEU A 615 6.71 -25.74 -34.81
C LEU A 615 7.85 -26.54 -35.44
N LYS A 616 9.10 -26.18 -35.10
CA LYS A 616 10.28 -26.87 -35.60
C LYS A 616 10.38 -28.29 -35.05
N GLY A 617 10.45 -29.28 -35.96
CA GLY A 617 10.49 -30.69 -35.60
C GLY A 617 9.11 -31.32 -35.36
N PHE A 618 8.02 -30.61 -35.66
CA PHE A 618 6.67 -31.17 -35.61
C PHE A 618 6.50 -32.29 -36.65
N GLU A 619 5.99 -33.44 -36.22
CA GLU A 619 5.68 -34.58 -37.08
C GLU A 619 4.29 -35.12 -36.73
N LYS A 620 3.42 -35.29 -37.73
CA LYS A 620 2.07 -35.83 -37.53
C LYS A 620 1.51 -36.47 -38.79
N GLU A 621 0.82 -37.58 -38.62
CA GLU A 621 0.01 -38.22 -39.66
C GLU A 621 -1.42 -37.66 -39.63
N VAL A 622 -1.95 -37.31 -40.80
CA VAL A 622 -3.31 -36.80 -40.94
C VAL A 622 -4.03 -37.46 -42.11
N GLU A 623 -5.26 -37.88 -41.87
CA GLU A 623 -6.14 -38.32 -42.94
C GLU A 623 -6.81 -37.12 -43.62
N LEU A 624 -6.75 -37.00 -44.94
CA LEU A 624 -7.42 -35.98 -45.72
C LEU A 624 -8.00 -36.63 -46.99
N GLY A 625 -9.30 -36.45 -47.23
CA GLY A 625 -9.97 -37.05 -48.39
C GLY A 625 -9.88 -38.59 -48.47
N GLY A 626 -9.73 -39.28 -47.33
CA GLY A 626 -9.58 -40.74 -47.25
C GLY A 626 -8.17 -41.28 -47.51
N LYS A 627 -7.15 -40.40 -47.54
CA LYS A 627 -5.74 -40.77 -47.65
C LYS A 627 -4.95 -40.23 -46.46
N GLU A 628 -3.98 -41.02 -45.99
CA GLU A 628 -3.05 -40.60 -44.93
C GLU A 628 -1.87 -39.83 -45.52
N HIS A 629 -1.57 -38.69 -44.92
CA HIS A 629 -0.43 -37.84 -45.26
C HIS A 629 0.50 -37.70 -44.06
N VAL A 630 1.81 -37.86 -44.29
CA VAL A 630 2.83 -37.66 -43.24
C VAL A 630 3.39 -36.25 -43.38
N VAL A 631 3.23 -35.43 -42.35
CA VAL A 631 3.69 -34.03 -42.32
C VAL A 631 4.86 -33.87 -41.36
N LYS A 632 5.99 -33.36 -41.84
CA LYS A 632 7.18 -33.01 -41.06
C LYS A 632 7.56 -31.55 -41.25
N VAL A 633 7.56 -30.76 -40.18
CA VAL A 633 7.93 -29.34 -40.25
C VAL A 633 9.39 -29.14 -39.89
N ILE A 634 10.12 -28.50 -40.81
CA ILE A 634 11.55 -28.23 -40.69
C ILE A 634 11.77 -26.88 -40.02
N ASP A 635 11.01 -25.87 -40.43
CA ASP A 635 11.12 -24.51 -39.90
C ASP A 635 9.83 -23.71 -40.15
N GLY A 636 9.66 -22.61 -39.43
CA GLY A 636 8.60 -21.66 -39.73
C GLY A 636 8.69 -20.35 -38.97
N GLU A 637 8.21 -19.29 -39.60
CA GLU A 637 8.27 -17.91 -39.11
C GLU A 637 6.98 -17.15 -39.49
N ALA A 638 6.67 -16.11 -38.71
CA ALA A 638 5.60 -15.17 -39.03
C ALA A 638 6.16 -13.75 -39.16
N GLU A 639 5.88 -13.07 -40.28
CA GLU A 639 6.28 -11.69 -40.53
C GLU A 639 5.07 -10.78 -40.72
N ARG A 640 5.09 -9.60 -40.10
CA ARG A 640 4.10 -8.53 -40.32
C ARG A 640 4.61 -7.61 -41.43
N LYS A 641 3.80 -7.36 -42.46
CA LYS A 641 4.14 -6.48 -43.59
C LYS A 641 3.04 -5.49 -43.89
N GLU A 642 3.40 -4.39 -44.53
CA GLU A 642 2.45 -3.43 -45.09
C GLU A 642 2.44 -3.57 -46.61
N SER A 643 1.27 -3.72 -47.22
CA SER A 643 1.14 -3.74 -48.68
C SER A 643 1.32 -2.33 -49.23
N GLU A 644 1.63 -2.19 -50.53
CA GLU A 644 1.74 -0.88 -51.20
C GLU A 644 0.51 0.04 -51.00
N GLY A 645 -0.69 -0.54 -50.85
CA GLY A 645 -1.91 0.20 -50.48
C GLY A 645 -2.14 0.45 -48.97
N GLY A 646 -1.12 0.39 -48.12
CA GLY A 646 -1.21 0.66 -46.67
C GLY A 646 -1.96 -0.40 -45.84
N LYS A 647 -2.21 -1.60 -46.38
CA LYS A 647 -2.90 -2.68 -45.66
C LYS A 647 -1.87 -3.52 -44.90
N LYS A 648 -2.06 -3.65 -43.59
CA LYS A 648 -1.26 -4.55 -42.75
C LYS A 648 -1.62 -6.01 -43.01
N LEU A 649 -0.63 -6.80 -43.43
CA LEU A 649 -0.69 -8.23 -43.72
C LEU A 649 0.13 -9.01 -42.70
N LEU A 650 -0.26 -10.26 -42.47
CA LEU A 650 0.50 -11.23 -41.70
C LEU A 650 0.86 -12.38 -42.62
N ARG A 651 2.15 -12.62 -42.82
CA ARG A 651 2.64 -13.70 -43.66
C ARG A 651 3.28 -14.75 -42.78
N ILE A 652 2.73 -15.96 -42.83
CA ILE A 652 3.26 -17.15 -42.15
C ILE A 652 3.99 -17.97 -43.21
N ARG A 653 5.26 -18.28 -42.96
CA ARG A 653 6.07 -19.16 -43.80
C ARG A 653 6.39 -20.43 -43.04
N ILE A 654 6.18 -21.57 -43.68
CA ILE A 654 6.43 -22.88 -43.10
C ILE A 654 7.16 -23.72 -44.13
N THR A 655 8.35 -24.19 -43.78
CA THR A 655 9.10 -25.17 -44.57
C THR A 655 8.76 -26.54 -44.03
N ALA A 656 8.11 -27.37 -44.86
CA ALA A 656 7.68 -28.70 -44.46
C ALA A 656 7.93 -29.73 -45.56
N GLU A 657 8.09 -30.97 -45.13
CA GLU A 657 8.05 -32.16 -45.98
C GLU A 657 6.69 -32.82 -45.79
N VAL A 658 5.91 -32.92 -46.87
CA VAL A 658 4.63 -33.63 -46.89
C VAL A 658 4.75 -34.75 -47.91
N ASP A 659 4.57 -36.01 -47.47
CA ASP A 659 4.75 -37.21 -48.29
C ASP A 659 6.09 -37.25 -49.04
N ARG A 660 7.18 -36.94 -48.33
CA ARG A 660 8.55 -36.89 -48.86
C ARG A 660 8.80 -35.75 -49.87
N VAL A 661 7.86 -34.84 -50.04
CA VAL A 661 8.02 -33.63 -50.86
C VAL A 661 8.28 -32.43 -49.97
N ARG A 662 9.51 -31.94 -49.98
CA ARG A 662 9.90 -30.71 -49.29
C ARG A 662 9.39 -29.49 -50.04
N SER A 663 8.76 -28.56 -49.34
CA SER A 663 8.21 -27.34 -49.91
C SER A 663 8.12 -26.21 -48.90
N ASP A 664 8.32 -24.98 -49.38
CA ASP A 664 8.10 -23.76 -48.61
C ASP A 664 6.69 -23.26 -48.86
N TYR A 665 5.86 -23.20 -47.82
CA TYR A 665 4.49 -22.76 -47.88
C TYR A 665 4.37 -21.35 -47.30
N THR A 666 3.65 -20.49 -48.01
CA THR A 666 3.41 -19.11 -47.57
C THR A 666 1.91 -18.86 -47.48
N ILE A 667 1.44 -18.52 -46.28
CA ILE A 667 0.03 -18.20 -45.99
C ILE A 667 -0.03 -16.72 -45.62
N THR A 668 -0.78 -15.92 -46.37
CA THR A 668 -0.85 -14.47 -46.16
C THR A 668 -2.25 -14.06 -45.72
N TYR A 669 -2.37 -13.70 -44.44
CA TYR A 669 -3.60 -13.19 -43.86
C TYR A 669 -3.75 -11.70 -44.10
N ALA A 670 -4.98 -11.33 -44.47
CA ALA A 670 -5.44 -9.97 -44.58
C ALA A 670 -6.76 -9.79 -43.81
N ARG A 671 -7.13 -8.54 -43.54
CA ARG A 671 -8.48 -8.21 -43.10
C ARG A 671 -9.37 -7.97 -44.31
N SER A 672 -10.45 -8.74 -44.42
CA SER A 672 -11.39 -8.64 -45.54
C SER A 672 -12.85 -8.43 -45.08
N GLY A 673 -13.64 -7.80 -45.96
CA GLY A 673 -15.08 -7.60 -45.81
C GLY A 673 -15.52 -6.54 -44.78
N ARG A 674 -16.84 -6.29 -44.73
CA ARG A 674 -17.46 -5.35 -43.78
C ARG A 674 -17.23 -5.74 -42.31
N ASN A 675 -17.01 -7.03 -42.03
CA ASN A 675 -16.81 -7.56 -40.68
C ASN A 675 -15.34 -7.62 -40.25
N ASN A 676 -14.39 -7.15 -41.08
CA ASN A 676 -12.96 -7.16 -40.75
C ASN A 676 -12.45 -8.57 -40.38
N ALA A 677 -12.91 -9.59 -41.13
CA ALA A 677 -12.56 -10.97 -40.89
C ALA A 677 -11.09 -11.22 -41.26
N ALA A 678 -10.38 -12.00 -40.44
CA ALA A 678 -9.03 -12.47 -40.77
C ALA A 678 -9.17 -13.69 -41.69
N VAL A 679 -8.75 -13.53 -42.94
CA VAL A 679 -8.82 -14.56 -43.98
C VAL A 679 -7.54 -14.56 -44.80
N SER A 680 -7.14 -15.73 -45.29
CA SER A 680 -6.06 -15.92 -46.27
C SER A 680 -6.63 -16.61 -47.51
N TYR A 681 -6.20 -16.17 -48.68
CA TYR A 681 -6.44 -16.85 -49.95
C TYR A 681 -5.08 -17.18 -50.56
N THR A 682 -4.69 -18.45 -50.49
CA THR A 682 -3.41 -18.93 -51.03
C THR A 682 -3.67 -19.71 -52.31
N ALA A 683 -3.04 -19.32 -53.41
CA ALA A 683 -3.14 -20.05 -54.67
C ALA A 683 -2.13 -21.20 -54.71
N ALA A 684 -2.57 -22.37 -55.18
CA ALA A 684 -1.69 -23.53 -55.37
C ALA A 684 -0.73 -23.31 -56.55
N ARG A 685 0.51 -23.78 -56.39
CA ARG A 685 1.59 -23.58 -57.36
C ARG A 685 1.54 -24.61 -58.47
N ALA A 686 1.80 -24.18 -59.70
CA ALA A 686 1.89 -25.07 -60.86
C ALA A 686 3.26 -25.76 -60.99
N ASN A 687 4.32 -25.10 -60.52
CA ASN A 687 5.71 -25.53 -60.71
C ASN A 687 6.19 -26.41 -59.53
N THR A 688 5.36 -27.35 -59.09
CA THR A 688 5.67 -28.28 -58.00
C THR A 688 5.38 -29.72 -58.44
N PRO A 689 6.02 -30.73 -57.83
CA PRO A 689 5.77 -32.13 -58.18
C PRO A 689 4.28 -32.49 -58.06
N GLY A 690 3.70 -33.01 -59.15
CA GLY A 690 2.27 -33.34 -59.23
C GLY A 690 1.33 -32.17 -59.59
N GLY A 691 1.87 -30.99 -59.89
CA GLY A 691 1.09 -29.83 -60.33
C GLY A 691 0.22 -29.19 -59.24
N ARG A 692 -0.75 -28.35 -59.67
CA ARG A 692 -1.56 -27.52 -58.77
C ARG A 692 -2.40 -28.35 -57.78
N GLU A 693 -2.95 -29.47 -58.21
CA GLU A 693 -3.82 -30.32 -57.37
C GLU A 693 -3.04 -30.90 -56.19
N ALA A 694 -1.87 -31.49 -56.48
CA ALA A 694 -1.03 -32.09 -55.46
C ALA A 694 -0.42 -31.05 -54.49
N ASP A 695 -0.12 -29.83 -54.96
CA ASP A 695 0.31 -28.73 -54.08
C ASP A 695 -0.83 -28.28 -53.15
N ALA A 696 -2.06 -28.25 -53.64
CA ALA A 696 -3.23 -27.91 -52.84
C ALA A 696 -3.54 -28.97 -51.78
N GLU A 697 -3.47 -30.25 -52.13
CA GLU A 697 -3.63 -31.39 -51.22
C GLU A 697 -2.56 -31.34 -50.10
N ARG A 698 -1.28 -31.19 -50.46
CA ARG A 698 -0.18 -31.10 -49.47
C ARG A 698 -0.29 -29.89 -48.54
N LEU A 699 -0.63 -28.71 -49.06
CA LEU A 699 -0.83 -27.52 -48.21
C LEU A 699 -2.05 -27.71 -47.29
N SER A 700 -3.11 -28.36 -47.78
CA SER A 700 -4.29 -28.64 -46.95
C SER A 700 -3.97 -29.65 -45.83
N ALA A 701 -3.18 -30.68 -46.13
CA ALA A 701 -2.69 -31.64 -45.14
C ALA A 701 -1.81 -30.96 -44.08
N LEU A 702 -0.90 -30.07 -44.48
CA LEU A 702 -0.07 -29.28 -43.56
C LEU A 702 -0.95 -28.41 -42.62
N ILE A 703 -1.94 -27.70 -43.17
CA ILE A 703 -2.83 -26.85 -42.38
C ILE A 703 -3.66 -27.70 -41.40
N LYS A 704 -4.20 -28.83 -41.85
CA LYS A 704 -4.96 -29.74 -40.99
C LYS A 704 -4.08 -30.34 -39.88
N ALA A 705 -2.86 -30.74 -40.20
CA ALA A 705 -1.91 -31.27 -39.22
C ALA A 705 -1.61 -30.26 -38.12
N LEU A 706 -1.34 -29.01 -38.50
CA LEU A 706 -0.94 -27.97 -37.57
C LEU A 706 -2.11 -27.38 -36.77
N THR A 707 -3.31 -27.31 -37.36
CA THR A 707 -4.44 -26.58 -36.77
C THR A 707 -5.62 -27.46 -36.36
N GLY A 708 -5.65 -28.72 -36.81
CA GLY A 708 -6.76 -29.65 -36.59
C GLY A 708 -7.98 -29.40 -37.49
N GLU A 709 -7.99 -28.35 -38.31
CA GLU A 709 -9.12 -27.94 -39.15
C GLU A 709 -8.72 -27.98 -40.63
N GLU A 710 -9.61 -28.48 -41.48
CA GLU A 710 -9.41 -28.51 -42.93
C GLU A 710 -9.70 -27.15 -43.57
N PRO A 711 -8.78 -26.62 -44.41
CA PRO A 711 -9.05 -25.39 -45.15
C PRO A 711 -10.04 -25.65 -46.28
N LYS A 712 -10.72 -24.58 -46.73
CA LYS A 712 -11.62 -24.68 -47.89
C LYS A 712 -10.83 -24.57 -49.18
N VAL A 713 -11.13 -25.42 -50.15
CA VAL A 713 -10.48 -25.42 -51.47
C VAL A 713 -11.50 -25.07 -52.54
N TYR A 714 -11.15 -24.12 -53.42
CA TYR A 714 -12.00 -23.67 -54.53
C TYR A 714 -11.26 -23.78 -55.86
N HIS A 715 -11.96 -24.26 -56.89
CA HIS A 715 -11.49 -24.25 -58.28
C HIS A 715 -12.11 -23.05 -59.01
N THR A 716 -11.27 -22.25 -59.65
CA THR A 716 -11.72 -21.10 -60.45
C THR A 716 -11.74 -21.42 -61.94
N GLY A 717 -12.60 -20.74 -62.70
CA GLY A 717 -12.75 -20.98 -64.15
C GLY A 717 -11.51 -20.68 -64.99
N ASP A 718 -10.51 -20.00 -64.44
CA ASP A 718 -9.19 -19.75 -65.03
C ASP A 718 -8.14 -20.83 -64.68
N GLY A 719 -8.56 -21.96 -64.09
CA GLY A 719 -7.71 -23.11 -63.80
C GLY A 719 -6.80 -22.94 -62.56
N ARG A 720 -7.07 -21.94 -61.70
CA ARG A 720 -6.38 -21.79 -60.41
C ARG A 720 -7.12 -22.56 -59.31
N ILE A 721 -6.37 -22.97 -58.31
CA ILE A 721 -6.90 -23.61 -57.09
C ILE A 721 -6.57 -22.68 -55.92
N ILE A 722 -7.58 -22.27 -55.17
CA ILE A 722 -7.47 -21.32 -54.06
C ILE A 722 -7.81 -22.02 -52.76
N ILE A 723 -6.89 -21.94 -51.80
CA ILE A 723 -7.03 -22.47 -50.45
C ILE A 723 -7.35 -21.32 -49.52
N GLU A 724 -8.54 -21.34 -48.94
CA GLU A 724 -9.04 -20.33 -48.01
C GLU A 724 -8.83 -20.77 -46.56
N CYS A 725 -8.01 -20.01 -45.84
CA CYS A 725 -7.85 -20.19 -44.39
C CYS A 725 -8.64 -19.11 -43.64
N SER A 726 -9.60 -19.56 -42.83
CA SER A 726 -10.35 -18.72 -41.90
C SER A 726 -9.55 -18.36 -40.63
N LYS A 727 -10.16 -17.53 -39.77
CA LYS A 727 -9.65 -17.22 -38.43
C LYS A 727 -9.40 -18.48 -37.58
N LYS A 728 -10.18 -19.55 -37.72
CA LYS A 728 -9.98 -20.77 -36.92
C LYS A 728 -8.59 -21.37 -37.12
N HIS A 729 -8.14 -21.45 -38.38
CA HIS A 729 -6.78 -21.92 -38.69
C HIS A 729 -5.72 -20.97 -38.11
N LEU A 730 -5.97 -19.66 -38.15
CA LEU A 730 -5.07 -18.67 -37.56
C LEU A 730 -4.98 -18.83 -36.04
N ASP A 731 -6.09 -19.13 -35.36
CA ASP A 731 -6.12 -19.43 -33.92
C ASP A 731 -5.36 -20.74 -33.63
N GLY A 732 -5.44 -21.76 -34.50
CA GLY A 732 -4.64 -22.98 -34.39
C GLY A 732 -3.13 -22.75 -34.56
N PHE A 733 -2.72 -21.88 -35.47
CA PHE A 733 -1.30 -21.51 -35.62
C PHE A 733 -0.73 -20.80 -34.38
N LYS A 734 -1.57 -20.19 -33.52
CA LYS A 734 -1.09 -19.54 -32.28
C LYS A 734 -0.58 -20.51 -31.22
N HIS A 735 -0.84 -21.80 -31.36
CA HIS A 735 -0.30 -22.79 -30.41
C HIS A 735 1.23 -22.90 -30.51
N TYR A 736 1.82 -22.50 -31.64
CA TYR A 736 3.25 -22.59 -31.87
C TYR A 736 3.98 -21.30 -31.46
N ALA A 737 5.00 -21.45 -30.61
CA ALA A 737 5.76 -20.35 -30.04
C ALA A 737 6.37 -19.43 -31.12
N GLU A 738 6.84 -20.00 -32.22
CA GLU A 738 7.46 -19.30 -33.34
C GLU A 738 6.50 -18.36 -34.09
N LEU A 739 5.19 -18.59 -33.97
CA LEU A 739 4.17 -17.82 -34.70
C LEU A 739 3.30 -16.95 -33.78
N ALA A 740 3.12 -17.37 -32.53
CA ALA A 740 2.09 -16.85 -31.62
C ALA A 740 2.14 -15.32 -31.42
N ASP A 741 3.33 -14.75 -31.24
CA ASP A 741 3.49 -13.34 -30.91
C ASP A 741 3.21 -12.40 -32.09
N ASP A 742 3.71 -12.74 -33.29
CA ASP A 742 3.44 -11.94 -34.48
C ASP A 742 1.98 -12.04 -34.92
N ILE A 743 1.36 -13.22 -34.76
CA ILE A 743 -0.09 -13.38 -34.97
C ILE A 743 -0.86 -12.45 -34.02
N GLU A 744 -0.55 -12.43 -32.72
CA GLU A 744 -1.30 -11.62 -31.76
C GLU A 744 -1.10 -10.12 -31.98
N LYS A 745 0.15 -9.68 -32.22
CA LYS A 745 0.46 -8.28 -32.54
C LYS A 745 -0.32 -7.83 -33.78
N TRP A 746 -0.33 -8.64 -34.84
CA TRP A 746 -1.08 -8.32 -36.05
C TRP A 746 -2.59 -8.25 -35.79
N LEU A 747 -3.15 -9.21 -35.04
CA LEU A 747 -4.57 -9.21 -34.68
C LEU A 747 -4.96 -7.98 -33.83
N GLY A 748 -4.05 -7.50 -32.96
CA GLY A 748 -4.22 -6.29 -32.17
C GLY A 748 -4.24 -5.03 -33.03
N GLU A 749 -3.21 -4.84 -33.85
CA GLU A 749 -3.02 -3.68 -34.73
C GLU A 749 -4.15 -3.52 -35.78
N THR A 750 -4.68 -4.64 -36.26
CA THR A 750 -5.69 -4.67 -37.33
C THR A 750 -7.14 -4.72 -36.83
N SER A 751 -7.36 -4.74 -35.51
CA SER A 751 -8.73 -4.71 -34.96
C SER A 751 -9.35 -3.32 -35.12
N ARG A 752 -10.52 -3.22 -35.77
CA ARG A 752 -11.23 -1.94 -35.89
C ARG A 752 -11.60 -1.42 -34.50
N ARG A 753 -10.97 -0.32 -34.06
CA ARG A 753 -11.51 0.54 -33.00
C ARG A 753 -12.84 1.11 -33.50
N ARG A 754 -13.97 0.66 -32.96
CA ARG A 754 -15.20 1.48 -33.00
C ARG A 754 -14.91 2.73 -32.15
N ARG A 755 -14.31 3.77 -32.74
CA ARG A 755 -14.49 5.14 -32.25
C ARG A 755 -15.99 5.41 -32.42
N ARG A 756 -16.76 5.25 -31.35
CA ARG A 756 -18.02 5.97 -31.20
C ARG A 756 -17.59 7.43 -31.08
N THR A 757 -17.54 8.14 -32.19
CA THR A 757 -17.60 9.60 -32.18
C THR A 757 -18.95 9.94 -31.55
N SER A 758 -18.90 10.43 -30.32
CA SER A 758 -19.99 11.19 -29.74
C SER A 758 -20.32 12.31 -30.73
N ARG A 759 -21.50 12.24 -31.35
CA ARG A 759 -22.09 13.43 -31.95
C ARG A 759 -22.32 14.40 -30.81
N THR A 760 -21.68 15.55 -30.93
CA THR A 760 -21.93 16.80 -30.19
C THR A 760 -23.41 17.07 -30.04
#